data_AF-A0AA96WH43-F1
#
_entry.id   AF-A0AA96WH43-F1
#
_cell.length_a   1.000
_cell.length_b   1.000
_cell.length_c   1.000
_cell.angle_alpha   90.00
_cell.angle_beta   90.00
_cell.angle_gamma   90.00
#
_symmetry.space_group_name_H-M   'P 1'
#
loop_
_entity.id
_entity.type
_entity.pdbx_description
1 polymer ?
#
loop_
_entity_poly.entity_id
_entity_poly.type
_entity_poly.pdbx_seq_one_letter_code
_entity_poly.pdbx_strand_id
1 'polypeptide(L)'
;MSNLQSLSPTEIAFVDAGVADSSSLIAQFTAGTEVHLLDASQDAIAQITQILASRSNISAIHILSHGSNGALLLGGESLSNLSGYDDALQLWAQSLTADADILLYGCNVAADSTGQGFVSQLAALTGADVAASTDLTGSSVLGGDWELEFSTGSIEASGVLADWAEAAYQNVLAIYTVNTLADTGAGSLRQAIADANASVGVADTINFSVTGTITLTSVLSLTDSAETTVNGAGSITVSGNNVARVFNVAAGAAAALNGLIISGGRTIANDGGGILNNGTLTVSNSTFTGNSTGSGFGGAIYSDGTLTVSNSTFSGNSAGNPGGAIDNRGTMTVSNSTFTGNRASGGGAIDNNGTLTVSNSTFTGNSAVGGGGILNQPQGRLTVSNSTFTGNSASEAGGGIFHGGVTLTVSNSIVAGNASPNGREIRSLTPVTSGGYNLFGFNGDSGLVNITTVSTDVIPTVDLSAILDTTLRNNGGPTQTLALVAGSPAINAGNTALTTDQRGIARPQGSADDIGAFEFVPSNSPPTTAGIANVTVNEDAPATVINLFDAFADAETPDSGLSYSVTANSNSGLVSTSISGGNLNLAYAANAFGTANLTVRATDPGGLFVETSFTLTVNPVNDAPSFTRGPDQTSLQNSGPQTVNNWATNRSAGPANEAGQTLTFLTSNTNNSLFSVQPSIDPTTGTLTYTPAANASGTATVTVQLQDSGGTANGGVDTSAPQTFTITITAVNQAPSFTKGPDQTVNEDSGPQTVNNWATGISAGPNEAGQTLSFLVSNNNTALFSAQPSIDSTGRLTYTPAANASGTATVTVQLQDSGGTANGGQDTSAPQTFTITVNPVNDPPVVNLTSTSQSILSNNSLISGVSISDIDAGTNPVTVTLSVNSGTLNVGTTNGVTIGSNSTGNVTLTGSVSDINSALTNLRYSSSNNFSGNDALTITVNDNGNTGGGALSDTKTVALSVVRDLGTLGVFGQVVSGTVNASDPEDLYQVTLTTGATLFPSLYVLTGDADLAILDSVGTVIASSNNPGLQAELITQAVPAGTYRIRVRRFTGSTNYNLVIAKY
;
A
#
# COMPACT_ATOMS: atom_id res chain seq x y z
N MET A 1 -46.69 -9.56 39.41
CA MET A 1 -46.94 -8.59 40.49
C MET A 1 -45.86 -7.52 40.36
N SER A 2 -46.12 -6.22 40.20
CA SER A 2 -47.30 -5.44 39.83
C SER A 2 -46.77 -4.07 39.35
N ASN A 3 -47.36 -3.57 38.27
CA ASN A 3 -47.54 -2.16 37.89
C ASN A 3 -47.27 -1.10 38.96
N LEU A 4 -46.63 0.02 38.57
CA LEU A 4 -47.21 1.38 38.57
C LEU A 4 -46.12 2.44 38.24
N GLN A 5 -45.81 2.63 36.96
CA GLN A 5 -45.56 3.99 36.45
C GLN A 5 -46.90 4.49 35.91
N SER A 6 -47.63 5.18 36.78
CA SER A 6 -48.77 6.01 36.41
C SER A 6 -48.22 7.21 35.61
N LEU A 7 -48.17 7.10 34.28
CA LEU A 7 -48.19 8.28 33.42
C LEU A 7 -49.66 8.60 33.22
N SER A 8 -50.11 9.68 33.85
CA SER A 8 -51.44 10.21 33.60
C SER A 8 -51.59 10.53 32.10
N PRO A 9 -52.78 10.35 31.52
CA PRO A 9 -53.06 10.86 30.18
C PRO A 9 -52.68 12.35 30.08
N THR A 10 -52.06 12.77 28.96
CA THR A 10 -51.60 14.16 28.78
C THR A 10 -52.62 14.92 27.94
N GLU A 11 -53.17 16.01 28.49
CA GLU A 11 -54.08 16.91 27.80
C GLU A 11 -53.33 18.15 27.30
N ILE A 12 -53.66 18.61 26.09
CA ILE A 12 -53.05 19.81 25.49
C ILE A 12 -54.14 20.80 25.12
N ALA A 13 -53.95 22.07 25.47
CA ALA A 13 -54.82 23.17 25.07
C ALA A 13 -54.11 24.13 24.12
N PHE A 14 -54.80 24.49 23.04
CA PHE A 14 -54.41 25.53 22.09
C PHE A 14 -55.38 26.69 22.25
N VAL A 15 -54.85 27.87 22.58
CA VAL A 15 -55.63 29.11 22.70
C VAL A 15 -55.25 30.00 21.54
N ASP A 16 -56.24 30.43 20.75
CA ASP A 16 -56.00 31.38 19.68
C ASP A 16 -55.67 32.77 20.25
N ALA A 17 -54.66 33.45 19.68
CA ALA A 17 -54.28 34.78 20.14
C ALA A 17 -55.37 35.84 19.93
N GLY A 18 -56.32 35.60 19.03
CA GLY A 18 -57.50 36.44 18.81
C GLY A 18 -58.56 36.30 19.90
N VAL A 19 -58.46 35.32 20.81
CA VAL A 19 -59.37 35.19 21.96
C VAL A 19 -59.17 36.35 22.93
N ALA A 20 -60.25 37.06 23.22
CA ALA A 20 -60.25 38.16 24.19
C ALA A 20 -59.77 37.66 25.57
N ASP A 21 -58.80 38.38 26.16
CA ASP A 21 -58.16 38.05 27.44
C ASP A 21 -57.47 36.67 27.49
N SER A 22 -56.98 36.17 26.34
CA SER A 22 -56.27 34.88 26.20
C SER A 22 -55.15 34.69 27.22
N SER A 23 -54.37 35.74 27.53
CA SER A 23 -53.30 35.67 28.54
C SER A 23 -53.79 35.36 29.96
N SER A 24 -54.97 35.87 30.34
CA SER A 24 -55.63 35.59 31.61
C SER A 24 -56.28 34.22 31.60
N LEU A 25 -56.87 33.82 30.46
CA LEU A 25 -57.46 32.49 30.26
C LEU A 25 -56.40 31.38 30.41
N ILE A 26 -55.23 31.54 29.79
CA ILE A 26 -54.08 30.61 29.88
C ILE A 26 -53.61 30.41 31.32
N ALA A 27 -53.65 31.46 32.14
CA ALA A 27 -53.21 31.38 33.55
C ALA A 27 -54.16 30.58 34.46
N GLN A 28 -55.32 30.17 33.94
CA GLN A 28 -56.41 29.59 34.71
C GLN A 28 -56.75 28.13 34.32
N PHE A 29 -55.98 27.54 33.42
CA PHE A 29 -56.08 26.12 33.06
C PHE A 29 -55.77 25.22 34.26
N THR A 30 -56.40 24.04 34.29
CA THR A 30 -56.19 23.05 35.35
C THR A 30 -54.74 22.57 35.43
N ALA A 31 -54.24 22.32 36.65
CA ALA A 31 -52.87 21.86 36.85
C ALA A 31 -52.67 20.46 36.24
N GLY A 32 -51.91 20.38 35.14
CA GLY A 32 -51.66 19.14 34.40
C GLY A 32 -51.82 19.25 32.88
N THR A 33 -52.46 20.32 32.38
CA THR A 33 -52.67 20.58 30.94
C THR A 33 -51.49 21.37 30.34
N GLU A 34 -50.95 20.94 29.20
CA GLU A 34 -49.95 21.70 28.42
C GLU A 34 -50.66 22.76 27.58
N VAL A 35 -50.32 24.05 27.72
CA VAL A 35 -51.04 25.14 27.06
C VAL A 35 -50.13 25.88 26.07
N HIS A 36 -50.62 26.08 24.84
CA HIS A 36 -49.94 26.82 23.78
C HIS A 36 -50.81 27.96 23.26
N LEU A 37 -50.23 29.15 23.15
CA LEU A 37 -50.83 30.30 22.48
C LEU A 37 -50.46 30.26 20.99
N LEU A 38 -51.45 30.27 20.11
CA LEU A 38 -51.22 30.27 18.66
C LEU A 38 -50.92 31.67 18.16
N ASP A 39 -49.88 31.80 17.31
CA ASP A 39 -49.52 33.06 16.69
C ASP A 39 -50.51 33.40 15.55
N ALA A 40 -51.18 34.55 15.67
CA ALA A 40 -52.16 35.04 14.69
C ALA A 40 -51.55 35.44 13.34
N SER A 41 -50.22 35.46 13.20
CA SER A 41 -49.52 35.76 11.95
C SER A 41 -49.07 34.52 11.17
N GLN A 42 -49.35 33.31 11.69
CA GLN A 42 -48.91 32.04 11.12
C GLN A 42 -50.10 31.07 10.99
N ASP A 43 -50.03 30.12 10.07
CA ASP A 43 -51.08 29.10 9.89
C ASP A 43 -51.25 28.28 11.17
N ALA A 44 -52.46 28.31 11.75
CA ALA A 44 -52.74 27.67 13.03
C ALA A 44 -52.71 26.14 12.97
N ILE A 45 -53.16 25.53 11.87
CA ILE A 45 -53.14 24.07 11.72
C ILE A 45 -51.69 23.57 11.62
N ALA A 46 -50.83 24.28 10.91
CA ALA A 46 -49.40 23.97 10.82
C ALA A 46 -48.71 24.09 12.19
N GLN A 47 -49.02 25.12 12.98
CA GLN A 47 -48.51 25.29 14.34
C GLN A 47 -48.91 24.12 15.25
N ILE A 48 -50.21 23.79 15.29
CA ILE A 48 -50.73 22.67 16.08
C ILE A 48 -50.07 21.35 15.63
N THR A 49 -49.98 21.12 14.32
CA THR A 49 -49.34 19.92 13.74
C THR A 49 -47.88 19.79 14.19
N GLN A 50 -47.12 20.88 14.15
CA GLN A 50 -45.72 20.89 14.53
C GLN A 50 -45.54 20.58 16.03
N ILE A 51 -46.41 21.12 16.88
CA ILE A 51 -46.38 20.87 18.32
C ILE A 51 -46.68 19.39 18.59
N LEU A 52 -47.76 18.86 17.99
CA LEU A 52 -48.19 17.47 18.16
C LEU A 52 -47.21 16.45 17.57
N ALA A 53 -46.45 16.79 16.52
CA ALA A 53 -45.48 15.90 15.89
C ALA A 53 -44.38 15.38 16.84
N SER A 54 -44.16 16.08 17.97
CA SER A 54 -43.19 15.68 19.00
C SER A 54 -43.84 15.13 20.28
N ARG A 55 -45.13 14.76 20.22
CA ARG A 55 -45.93 14.25 21.34
C ARG A 55 -46.57 12.90 21.00
N SER A 56 -46.96 12.16 22.03
CA SER A 56 -47.57 10.85 21.92
C SER A 56 -48.38 10.54 23.18
N ASN A 57 -49.40 9.69 23.06
CA ASN A 57 -50.33 9.35 24.15
C ASN A 57 -51.12 10.57 24.66
N ILE A 58 -51.51 11.47 23.76
CA ILE A 58 -52.38 12.59 24.06
C ILE A 58 -53.83 12.09 24.16
N SER A 59 -54.47 12.34 25.29
CA SER A 59 -55.85 11.90 25.55
C SER A 59 -56.89 12.97 25.27
N ALA A 60 -56.51 14.25 25.27
CA ALA A 60 -57.42 15.31 24.88
C ALA A 60 -56.68 16.47 24.23
N ILE A 61 -57.29 17.05 23.20
CA ILE A 61 -56.91 18.33 22.61
C ILE A 61 -58.06 19.31 22.86
N HIS A 62 -57.76 20.43 23.52
CA HIS A 62 -58.70 21.53 23.72
C HIS A 62 -58.33 22.67 22.77
N ILE A 63 -59.27 23.17 21.98
CA ILE A 63 -59.07 24.30 21.08
C ILE A 63 -60.00 25.41 21.51
N LEU A 64 -59.44 26.51 22.02
CA LEU A 64 -60.18 27.70 22.45
C LEU A 64 -59.99 28.79 21.41
N SER A 65 -61.09 29.16 20.74
CA SER A 65 -61.07 30.12 19.64
C SER A 65 -62.44 30.74 19.44
N HIS A 66 -62.54 31.88 18.77
CA HIS A 66 -63.85 32.36 18.35
C HIS A 66 -64.49 31.39 17.35
N GLY A 67 -65.80 31.18 17.44
CA GLY A 67 -66.55 30.23 16.63
C GLY A 67 -67.80 30.83 16.01
N SER A 68 -68.27 30.16 14.96
CA SER A 68 -69.62 30.27 14.41
C SER A 68 -70.03 28.92 13.82
N ASN A 69 -71.29 28.77 13.40
CA ASN A 69 -71.82 27.51 12.88
C ASN A 69 -70.96 26.92 11.73
N GLY A 70 -70.28 25.81 12.02
CA GLY A 70 -69.36 25.12 11.11
C GLY A 70 -68.00 25.79 10.90
N ALA A 71 -67.58 26.69 11.79
CA ALA A 71 -66.30 27.38 11.66
C ALA A 71 -65.63 27.73 12.99
N LEU A 72 -64.30 27.71 12.98
CA LEU A 72 -63.44 28.28 14.03
C LEU A 72 -62.60 29.43 13.45
N LEU A 73 -62.25 30.43 14.25
CA LEU A 73 -61.29 31.48 13.88
C LEU A 73 -59.95 31.13 14.53
N LEU A 74 -59.03 30.60 13.72
CA LEU A 74 -57.72 30.13 14.16
C LEU A 74 -56.63 30.80 13.33
N GLY A 75 -55.63 31.39 13.98
CA GLY A 75 -54.51 32.07 13.29
C GLY A 75 -54.98 33.27 12.46
N GLY A 76 -56.10 33.90 12.85
CA GLY A 76 -56.72 35.00 12.10
C GLY A 76 -57.55 34.57 10.88
N GLU A 77 -57.68 33.27 10.61
CA GLU A 77 -58.46 32.74 9.48
C GLU A 77 -59.65 31.89 9.93
N SER A 78 -60.73 31.93 9.16
CA SER A 78 -61.93 31.12 9.45
C SER A 78 -61.79 29.72 8.87
N LEU A 79 -61.50 28.74 9.72
CA LEU A 79 -61.49 27.32 9.40
C LEU A 79 -62.92 26.80 9.32
N SER A 80 -63.51 26.88 8.12
CA SER A 80 -64.88 26.41 7.82
C SER A 80 -64.92 25.23 6.84
N ASN A 81 -63.75 24.80 6.35
CA ASN A 81 -63.59 23.66 5.45
C ASN A 81 -62.28 22.94 5.79
N LEU A 82 -62.36 21.61 5.97
CA LEU A 82 -61.23 20.77 6.33
C LEU A 82 -60.54 20.14 5.10
N SER A 83 -61.10 20.31 3.89
CA SER A 83 -60.51 19.76 2.67
C SER A 83 -59.15 20.41 2.39
N GLY A 84 -58.08 19.59 2.36
CA GLY A 84 -56.70 20.08 2.16
C GLY A 84 -55.86 20.05 3.44
N TYR A 85 -56.45 19.76 4.60
CA TYR A 85 -55.73 19.52 5.85
C TYR A 85 -55.68 18.04 6.23
N ASP A 86 -56.09 17.14 5.33
CA ASP A 86 -56.16 15.69 5.54
C ASP A 86 -54.83 15.12 6.08
N ASP A 87 -53.70 15.47 5.46
CA ASP A 87 -52.36 15.02 5.88
C ASP A 87 -51.99 15.52 7.28
N ALA A 88 -52.30 16.79 7.58
CA ALA A 88 -52.01 17.40 8.87
C ALA A 88 -52.84 16.79 10.00
N LEU A 89 -54.15 16.58 9.77
CA LEU A 89 -55.06 15.99 10.74
C LEU A 89 -54.78 14.48 10.95
N GLN A 90 -54.31 13.78 9.91
CA GLN A 90 -53.81 12.41 10.04
C GLN A 90 -52.49 12.34 10.83
N LEU A 91 -51.67 13.40 10.81
CA LEU A 91 -50.52 13.50 11.71
C LEU A 91 -50.94 13.76 13.16
N TRP A 92 -52.02 14.51 13.39
CA TRP A 92 -52.57 14.67 14.75
C TRP A 92 -53.00 13.32 15.30
N ALA A 93 -53.71 12.52 14.51
CA ALA A 93 -54.16 11.17 14.88
C ALA A 93 -53.02 10.27 15.41
N GLN A 94 -51.80 10.41 14.88
CA GLN A 94 -50.65 9.60 15.32
C GLN A 94 -50.15 9.95 16.73
N SER A 95 -50.47 11.14 17.23
CA SER A 95 -50.11 11.59 18.57
C SER A 95 -51.16 11.22 19.64
N LEU A 96 -52.38 10.90 19.20
CA LEU A 96 -53.55 10.65 20.03
C LEU A 96 -53.62 9.19 20.55
N THR A 97 -54.24 9.00 21.71
CA THR A 97 -54.68 7.67 22.18
C THR A 97 -55.92 7.20 21.41
N ALA A 98 -56.26 5.91 21.53
CA ALA A 98 -57.43 5.33 20.84
C ALA A 98 -58.77 5.92 21.33
N ASP A 99 -58.83 6.33 22.60
CA ASP A 99 -59.99 6.96 23.25
C ASP A 99 -59.68 8.46 23.50
N ALA A 100 -59.07 9.15 22.51
CA ALA A 100 -58.73 10.56 22.66
C ALA A 100 -59.87 11.48 22.22
N ASP A 101 -60.00 12.61 22.92
CA ASP A 101 -61.01 13.63 22.66
C ASP A 101 -60.44 14.89 21.98
N ILE A 102 -61.24 15.57 21.16
CA ILE A 102 -60.98 16.93 20.69
C ILE A 102 -62.16 17.84 21.06
N LEU A 103 -61.91 18.85 21.86
CA LEU A 103 -62.92 19.76 22.41
C LEU A 103 -62.76 21.14 21.78
N LEU A 104 -63.78 21.58 21.05
CA LEU A 104 -63.81 22.85 20.32
C LEU A 104 -64.62 23.89 21.08
N TYR A 105 -63.94 24.75 21.83
CA TYR A 105 -64.54 25.85 22.59
C TYR A 105 -64.61 27.09 21.70
N GLY A 106 -65.68 27.18 20.92
CA GLY A 106 -66.05 28.35 20.14
C GLY A 106 -67.56 28.42 20.03
N CYS A 107 -68.11 29.63 20.04
CA CYS A 107 -69.57 29.80 20.03
C CYS A 107 -70.19 29.16 18.79
N ASN A 108 -71.27 28.41 18.97
CA ASN A 108 -72.19 27.93 17.94
C ASN A 108 -71.56 27.00 16.90
N VAL A 109 -70.37 26.43 17.12
CA VAL A 109 -69.62 25.62 16.13
C VAL A 109 -70.44 24.47 15.58
N ALA A 110 -71.31 23.85 16.40
CA ALA A 110 -72.21 22.75 16.03
C ALA A 110 -73.71 23.12 16.04
N ALA A 111 -74.04 24.41 15.91
CA ALA A 111 -75.41 24.92 16.10
C ALA A 111 -76.48 24.25 15.23
N ASP A 112 -76.16 23.84 14.00
CA ASP A 112 -77.06 23.08 13.14
C ASP A 112 -76.37 21.95 12.36
N SER A 113 -77.10 21.31 11.44
CA SER A 113 -76.58 20.20 10.61
C SER A 113 -75.29 20.52 9.84
N THR A 114 -75.06 21.80 9.50
CA THR A 114 -73.84 22.26 8.83
C THR A 114 -72.65 22.19 9.80
N GLY A 115 -72.81 22.77 10.99
CA GLY A 115 -71.79 22.72 12.03
C GLY A 115 -71.51 21.32 12.54
N GLN A 116 -72.57 20.53 12.76
CA GLN A 116 -72.45 19.12 13.13
C GLN A 116 -71.72 18.30 12.05
N GLY A 117 -71.91 18.65 10.77
CA GLY A 117 -71.17 18.07 9.66
C GLY A 117 -69.67 18.38 9.71
N PHE A 118 -69.30 19.62 10.02
CA PHE A 118 -67.91 20.04 10.22
C PHE A 118 -67.24 19.25 11.37
N VAL A 119 -67.92 19.16 12.52
CA VAL A 119 -67.42 18.40 13.69
C VAL A 119 -67.28 16.91 13.36
N SER A 120 -68.25 16.33 12.66
CA SER A 120 -68.22 14.92 12.22
C SER A 120 -67.08 14.64 11.24
N GLN A 121 -66.76 15.59 10.36
CA GLN A 121 -65.64 15.46 9.42
C GLN A 121 -64.30 15.53 10.15
N LEU A 122 -64.15 16.40 11.14
CA LEU A 122 -62.94 16.45 11.96
C LEU A 122 -62.72 15.13 12.70
N ALA A 123 -63.76 14.59 13.33
CA ALA A 123 -63.73 13.28 13.99
C ALA A 123 -63.30 12.15 13.04
N ALA A 124 -63.85 12.13 11.82
CA ALA A 124 -63.50 11.12 10.82
C ALA A 124 -62.03 11.23 10.36
N LEU A 125 -61.46 12.43 10.31
CA LEU A 125 -60.09 12.67 9.85
C LEU A 125 -59.05 12.41 10.95
N THR A 126 -59.36 12.67 12.21
CA THR A 126 -58.44 12.45 13.33
C THR A 126 -58.62 11.10 14.00
N GLY A 127 -59.78 10.45 13.82
CA GLY A 127 -60.16 9.21 14.51
C GLY A 127 -60.50 9.41 16.00
N ALA A 128 -60.57 10.66 16.46
CA ALA A 128 -60.91 11.05 17.83
C ALA A 128 -62.41 11.32 17.98
N ASP A 129 -62.92 11.25 19.20
CA ASP A 129 -64.24 11.77 19.52
C ASP A 129 -64.16 13.30 19.65
N VAL A 130 -65.08 14.03 19.00
CA VAL A 130 -65.02 15.50 18.92
C VAL A 130 -66.28 16.09 19.52
N ALA A 131 -66.11 17.08 20.40
CA ALA A 131 -67.19 17.86 21.00
C ALA A 131 -67.09 19.34 20.63
N ALA A 132 -68.24 20.00 20.47
CA ALA A 132 -68.33 21.43 20.19
C ALA A 132 -69.64 22.04 20.69
N SER A 133 -69.65 23.34 20.96
CA SER A 133 -70.85 24.06 21.44
C SER A 133 -71.84 24.33 20.32
N THR A 134 -73.12 24.31 20.66
CA THR A 134 -74.27 24.63 19.82
C THR A 134 -74.83 26.03 20.06
N ASP A 135 -74.35 26.73 21.10
CA ASP A 135 -74.75 28.09 21.49
C ASP A 135 -73.53 28.96 21.91
N LEU A 136 -73.70 29.97 22.76
CA LEU A 136 -72.60 30.87 23.11
C LEU A 136 -71.65 30.20 24.11
N THR A 137 -70.36 30.07 23.76
CA THR A 137 -69.31 29.60 24.67
C THR A 137 -68.64 30.77 25.40
N GLY A 138 -68.59 30.77 26.74
CA GLY A 138 -67.90 31.75 27.56
C GLY A 138 -68.73 32.30 28.72
N SER A 139 -68.81 33.62 28.85
CA SER A 139 -69.39 34.28 30.02
C SER A 139 -70.90 34.09 30.16
N SER A 140 -71.34 33.55 31.30
CA SER A 140 -72.76 33.44 31.67
C SER A 140 -73.47 34.80 31.84
N VAL A 141 -72.72 35.88 32.09
CA VAL A 141 -73.26 37.25 32.11
C VAL A 141 -73.72 37.68 30.71
N LEU A 142 -73.02 37.22 29.67
CA LEU A 142 -73.33 37.47 28.27
C LEU A 142 -74.22 36.38 27.65
N GLY A 143 -74.71 35.44 28.47
CA GLY A 143 -75.62 34.37 28.06
C GLY A 143 -74.93 33.16 27.43
N GLY A 144 -73.62 32.99 27.64
CA GLY A 144 -72.90 31.77 27.24
C GLY A 144 -72.52 30.87 28.42
N ASP A 145 -72.06 29.66 28.12
CA ASP A 145 -71.50 28.72 29.11
C ASP A 145 -70.30 27.97 28.53
N TRP A 146 -69.76 26.98 29.23
CA TRP A 146 -68.62 26.20 28.75
C TRP A 146 -69.02 24.76 28.40
N GLU A 147 -70.32 24.47 28.30
CA GLU A 147 -70.81 23.17 27.87
C GLU A 147 -70.59 23.00 26.35
N LEU A 148 -70.36 21.75 25.94
CA LEU A 148 -70.23 21.35 24.53
C LEU A 148 -71.35 20.34 24.24
N GLU A 149 -72.48 20.83 23.73
CA GLU A 149 -73.74 20.05 23.69
C GLU A 149 -73.76 19.00 22.58
N PHE A 150 -72.87 19.10 21.59
CA PHE A 150 -72.76 18.15 20.49
C PHE A 150 -71.45 17.38 20.54
N SER A 151 -71.52 16.06 20.44
CA SER A 151 -70.36 15.17 20.31
C SER A 151 -70.56 14.08 19.25
N THR A 152 -69.47 13.61 18.64
CA THR A 152 -69.47 12.51 17.66
C THR A 152 -69.30 11.12 18.28
N GLY A 153 -69.00 11.06 19.58
CA GLY A 153 -68.83 9.86 20.39
C GLY A 153 -68.88 10.15 21.89
N SER A 154 -68.20 9.34 22.69
CA SER A 154 -68.17 9.51 24.16
C SER A 154 -67.02 10.45 24.51
N ILE A 155 -67.23 11.40 25.42
CA ILE A 155 -66.19 12.35 25.83
C ILE A 155 -65.72 11.97 27.23
N GLU A 156 -64.47 11.55 27.34
CA GLU A 156 -63.83 11.13 28.59
C GLU A 156 -63.05 12.26 29.27
N ALA A 157 -62.64 13.28 28.51
CA ALA A 157 -61.93 14.45 28.98
C ALA A 157 -62.81 15.32 29.89
N SER A 158 -62.22 15.78 31.00
CA SER A 158 -62.86 16.79 31.86
C SER A 158 -62.70 18.19 31.28
N GLY A 159 -63.58 19.12 31.69
CA GLY A 159 -63.45 20.54 31.36
C GLY A 159 -62.07 21.09 31.73
N VAL A 160 -61.53 21.95 30.86
CA VAL A 160 -60.11 22.36 30.88
C VAL A 160 -59.83 23.58 31.77
N LEU A 161 -60.89 24.25 32.20
CA LEU A 161 -60.86 25.42 33.08
C LEU A 161 -61.37 25.00 34.47
N ALA A 162 -60.83 25.61 35.52
CA ALA A 162 -61.39 25.44 36.86
C ALA A 162 -62.74 26.19 36.98
N ASP A 163 -63.70 25.69 37.77
CA ASP A 163 -65.05 26.29 37.92
C ASP A 163 -65.04 27.81 38.24
N TRP A 164 -64.02 28.28 38.96
CA TRP A 164 -63.88 29.71 39.29
C TRP A 164 -63.33 30.56 38.13
N ALA A 165 -62.62 29.93 37.19
CA ALA A 165 -62.05 30.54 36.00
C ALA A 165 -63.10 30.77 34.91
N GLU A 166 -63.99 29.79 34.74
CA GLU A 166 -65.17 29.90 33.88
C GLU A 166 -66.06 31.08 34.30
N ALA A 167 -66.22 31.29 35.62
CA ALA A 167 -66.94 32.42 36.19
C ALA A 167 -66.18 33.76 36.11
N ALA A 168 -64.84 33.72 35.99
CA ALA A 168 -64.00 34.91 35.90
C ALA A 168 -63.90 35.44 34.46
N TYR A 169 -64.06 34.58 33.45
CA TYR A 169 -64.04 34.98 32.05
C TYR A 169 -65.24 35.87 31.69
N GLN A 170 -64.95 37.08 31.18
CA GLN A 170 -65.96 38.12 30.94
C GLN A 170 -66.43 38.22 29.48
N ASN A 171 -65.91 37.38 28.58
CA ASN A 171 -66.21 37.45 27.14
C ASN A 171 -66.90 36.18 26.63
N VAL A 172 -67.37 36.21 25.38
CA VAL A 172 -67.84 35.02 24.64
C VAL A 172 -67.01 34.82 23.39
N LEU A 173 -66.89 33.58 22.94
CA LEU A 173 -66.04 33.18 21.83
C LEU A 173 -66.79 33.26 20.48
N ALA A 174 -67.41 34.40 20.15
CA ALA A 174 -68.30 34.56 18.98
C ALA A 174 -67.66 35.30 17.78
N ILE A 175 -68.15 35.01 16.56
CA ILE A 175 -67.86 35.76 15.31
C ILE A 175 -69.16 36.37 14.77
N TYR A 176 -69.21 37.68 14.51
CA TYR A 176 -70.36 38.27 13.81
C TYR A 176 -70.23 38.02 12.30
N THR A 177 -71.21 37.36 11.70
CA THR A 177 -71.18 37.00 10.28
C THR A 177 -72.20 37.79 9.49
N VAL A 178 -71.72 38.55 8.49
CA VAL A 178 -72.54 39.21 7.48
C VAL A 178 -72.84 38.22 6.36
N ASN A 179 -74.12 37.89 6.17
CA ASN A 179 -74.56 36.87 5.22
C ASN A 179 -75.52 37.41 4.14
N THR A 180 -75.70 38.74 4.09
CA THR A 180 -76.48 39.41 3.06
C THR A 180 -75.83 40.72 2.63
N LEU A 181 -76.03 41.10 1.36
CA LEU A 181 -75.57 42.38 0.80
C LEU A 181 -76.54 43.54 1.06
N ALA A 182 -77.66 43.28 1.74
CA ALA A 182 -78.61 44.32 2.13
C ALA A 182 -77.96 45.30 3.13
N ASP A 183 -78.32 46.58 3.06
CA ASP A 183 -77.85 47.59 4.01
C ASP A 183 -78.45 47.37 5.42
N THR A 184 -79.69 46.91 5.50
CA THR A 184 -80.44 46.74 6.76
C THR A 184 -81.07 45.35 6.86
N GLY A 185 -81.45 44.96 8.07
CA GLY A 185 -82.09 43.66 8.35
C GLY A 185 -81.12 42.64 8.94
N ALA A 186 -81.67 41.52 9.39
CA ALA A 186 -80.89 40.44 9.98
C ALA A 186 -79.79 39.96 9.02
N GLY A 187 -78.58 39.77 9.55
CA GLY A 187 -77.41 39.32 8.79
C GLY A 187 -76.72 40.40 7.94
N SER A 188 -77.16 41.67 7.99
CA SER A 188 -76.48 42.77 7.30
C SER A 188 -75.24 43.26 8.05
N LEU A 189 -74.33 43.94 7.34
CA LEU A 189 -73.19 44.61 7.96
C LEU A 189 -73.61 45.64 9.02
N ARG A 190 -74.72 46.33 8.78
CA ARG A 190 -75.25 47.30 9.76
C ARG A 190 -75.72 46.61 11.03
N GLN A 191 -76.35 45.45 10.94
CA GLN A 191 -76.75 44.67 12.10
C GLN A 191 -75.50 44.18 12.85
N ALA A 192 -74.53 43.59 12.16
CA ALA A 192 -73.28 43.12 12.76
C ALA A 192 -72.52 44.24 13.50
N ILE A 193 -72.46 45.45 12.92
CA ILE A 193 -71.87 46.62 13.59
C ILE A 193 -72.69 47.07 14.79
N ALA A 194 -74.03 46.99 14.72
CA ALA A 194 -74.88 47.33 15.86
C ALA A 194 -74.69 46.36 17.02
N ASP A 195 -74.52 45.07 16.71
CA ASP A 195 -74.27 44.02 17.69
C ASP A 195 -72.87 44.17 18.31
N ALA A 196 -71.84 44.41 17.50
CA ALA A 196 -70.49 44.75 17.97
C ALA A 196 -70.51 45.97 18.91
N ASN A 197 -71.11 47.09 18.49
CA ASN A 197 -71.21 48.29 19.33
C ASN A 197 -72.01 48.07 20.64
N ALA A 198 -72.86 47.04 20.73
CA ALA A 198 -73.58 46.71 21.95
C ALA A 198 -72.70 45.95 22.96
N SER A 199 -71.63 45.31 22.49
CA SER A 199 -70.64 44.55 23.25
C SER A 199 -69.51 45.42 23.79
N VAL A 200 -69.88 46.56 24.41
CA VAL A 200 -68.96 47.65 24.78
C VAL A 200 -67.73 47.18 25.55
N GLY A 201 -66.55 47.55 25.05
CA GLY A 201 -65.26 47.32 25.71
C GLY A 201 -64.67 45.94 25.42
N VAL A 202 -65.26 45.17 24.51
CA VAL A 202 -64.77 43.87 24.04
C VAL A 202 -64.34 43.99 22.58
N ALA A 203 -63.24 43.34 22.21
CA ALA A 203 -62.82 43.31 20.82
C ALA A 203 -63.77 42.43 20.00
N ASP A 204 -64.21 42.95 18.85
CA ASP A 204 -65.21 42.30 18.00
C ASP A 204 -64.61 41.97 16.64
N THR A 205 -65.01 40.82 16.06
CA THR A 205 -64.66 40.47 14.68
C THR A 205 -65.91 40.28 13.83
N ILE A 206 -65.97 41.02 12.72
CA ILE A 206 -67.02 40.96 11.71
C ILE A 206 -66.45 40.37 10.43
N ASN A 207 -66.97 39.22 10.02
CA ASN A 207 -66.61 38.50 8.79
C ASN A 207 -67.80 38.47 7.82
N PHE A 208 -67.56 38.06 6.57
CA PHE A 208 -68.58 37.95 5.53
C PHE A 208 -68.63 36.52 4.98
N SER A 209 -69.83 35.96 4.84
CA SER A 209 -70.08 34.71 4.10
C SER A 209 -70.63 34.97 2.68
N VAL A 210 -70.72 36.24 2.31
CA VAL A 210 -71.12 36.72 0.97
C VAL A 210 -69.96 37.48 0.33
N THR A 211 -70.05 37.69 -0.98
CA THR A 211 -69.14 38.57 -1.73
C THR A 211 -69.97 39.54 -2.58
N GLY A 212 -69.44 40.72 -2.90
CA GLY A 212 -70.14 41.73 -3.71
C GLY A 212 -70.31 43.08 -3.01
N THR A 213 -71.29 43.86 -3.48
CA THR A 213 -71.45 45.27 -3.09
C THR A 213 -72.60 45.49 -2.12
N ILE A 214 -72.29 46.01 -0.94
CA ILE A 214 -73.24 46.58 0.02
C ILE A 214 -73.42 48.05 -0.34
N THR A 215 -74.63 48.42 -0.74
CA THR A 215 -74.97 49.81 -1.11
C THR A 215 -75.67 50.49 0.06
N LEU A 216 -74.99 51.46 0.66
CA LEU A 216 -75.46 52.15 1.85
C LEU A 216 -76.46 53.27 1.52
N THR A 217 -77.46 53.39 2.40
CA THR A 217 -78.39 54.53 2.44
C THR A 217 -77.99 55.58 3.48
N SER A 218 -77.13 55.20 4.43
CA SER A 218 -76.66 56.02 5.53
C SER A 218 -75.32 55.53 6.07
N VAL A 219 -74.63 56.36 6.84
CA VAL A 219 -73.31 56.03 7.42
C VAL A 219 -73.38 54.84 8.39
N LEU A 220 -72.31 54.03 8.42
CA LEU A 220 -72.07 53.01 9.44
C LEU A 220 -71.19 53.61 10.55
N SER A 221 -71.61 53.50 11.80
CA SER A 221 -70.88 54.10 12.94
C SER A 221 -70.23 53.03 13.79
N LEU A 222 -68.93 53.16 14.03
CA LEU A 222 -68.14 52.34 14.93
C LEU A 222 -67.87 53.16 16.19
N THR A 223 -68.34 52.67 17.33
CA THR A 223 -68.35 53.41 18.60
C THR A 223 -67.68 52.66 19.75
N ASP A 224 -67.31 51.39 19.57
CA ASP A 224 -66.66 50.63 20.62
C ASP A 224 -65.24 51.14 20.90
N SER A 225 -64.93 51.27 22.19
CA SER A 225 -63.59 51.58 22.70
C SER A 225 -62.58 50.46 22.52
N ALA A 226 -63.03 49.20 22.48
CA ALA A 226 -62.22 48.07 22.05
C ALA A 226 -62.27 47.93 20.53
N GLU A 227 -61.30 47.23 19.93
CA GLU A 227 -61.16 47.19 18.47
C GLU A 227 -62.27 46.36 17.81
N THR A 228 -63.08 47.00 16.96
CA THR A 228 -63.94 46.30 16.02
C THR A 228 -63.20 46.05 14.71
N THR A 229 -62.92 44.79 14.40
CA THR A 229 -62.30 44.35 13.15
C THR A 229 -63.36 43.98 12.12
N VAL A 230 -63.29 44.55 10.92
CA VAL A 230 -64.17 44.24 9.77
C VAL A 230 -63.33 43.68 8.62
N ASN A 231 -63.48 42.39 8.35
CA ASN A 231 -62.66 41.65 7.38
C ASN A 231 -63.42 41.39 6.08
N GLY A 232 -63.17 42.19 5.05
CA GLY A 232 -63.80 42.06 3.73
C GLY A 232 -63.20 41.01 2.79
N ALA A 233 -62.08 40.40 3.17
CA ALA A 233 -61.34 39.41 2.36
C ALA A 233 -61.06 39.84 0.90
N GLY A 234 -60.95 41.15 0.64
CA GLY A 234 -60.71 41.76 -0.68
C GLY A 234 -61.91 41.76 -1.62
N SER A 235 -63.03 41.14 -1.24
CA SER A 235 -64.16 40.84 -2.14
C SER A 235 -65.45 41.61 -1.80
N ILE A 236 -65.45 42.30 -0.67
CA ILE A 236 -66.58 43.11 -0.22
C ILE A 236 -66.36 44.57 -0.59
N THR A 237 -67.31 45.09 -1.37
CA THR A 237 -67.43 46.54 -1.59
C THR A 237 -68.47 47.12 -0.65
N VAL A 238 -68.08 48.11 0.16
CA VAL A 238 -69.02 48.92 0.93
C VAL A 238 -69.12 50.28 0.27
N SER A 239 -70.25 50.52 -0.40
CA SER A 239 -70.45 51.70 -1.23
C SER A 239 -71.36 52.73 -0.58
N GLY A 240 -70.93 53.98 -0.49
CA GLY A 240 -71.77 55.12 -0.09
C GLY A 240 -72.73 55.59 -1.19
N ASN A 241 -72.70 54.95 -2.37
CA ASN A 241 -73.58 55.20 -3.51
C ASN A 241 -73.67 56.68 -3.93
N ASN A 242 -72.59 57.43 -3.74
CA ASN A 242 -72.47 58.87 -3.98
C ASN A 242 -73.47 59.75 -3.20
N VAL A 243 -74.10 59.20 -2.15
CA VAL A 243 -75.13 59.88 -1.35
C VAL A 243 -74.81 59.92 0.13
N ALA A 244 -73.99 59.01 0.63
CA ALA A 244 -73.63 58.91 2.04
C ALA A 244 -72.13 58.72 2.25
N ARG A 245 -71.64 59.09 3.43
CA ARG A 245 -70.36 58.61 3.96
C ARG A 245 -70.48 57.11 4.25
N VAL A 246 -69.38 56.36 4.09
CA VAL A 246 -69.36 54.92 4.37
C VAL A 246 -69.25 54.65 5.87
N PHE A 247 -68.14 55.05 6.51
CA PHE A 247 -67.90 54.79 7.93
C PHE A 247 -67.68 56.07 8.74
N ASN A 248 -68.02 56.01 10.03
CA ASN A 248 -67.65 56.99 11.04
C ASN A 248 -67.05 56.28 12.25
N VAL A 249 -65.78 56.54 12.57
CA VAL A 249 -65.12 56.05 13.78
C VAL A 249 -65.20 57.15 14.82
N ALA A 250 -65.95 56.90 15.89
CA ALA A 250 -66.19 57.88 16.95
C ALA A 250 -64.92 58.18 17.76
N ALA A 251 -64.93 59.32 18.46
CA ALA A 251 -63.85 59.65 19.38
C ALA A 251 -63.77 58.63 20.51
N GLY A 252 -62.57 58.11 20.76
CA GLY A 252 -62.33 57.04 21.73
C GLY A 252 -62.61 55.63 21.23
N ALA A 253 -63.11 55.48 19.99
CA ALA A 253 -63.34 54.16 19.40
C ALA A 253 -62.09 53.60 18.70
N ALA A 254 -61.99 52.28 18.58
CA ALA A 254 -60.94 51.58 17.84
C ALA A 254 -61.54 50.70 16.73
N ALA A 255 -60.98 50.76 15.53
CA ALA A 255 -61.46 50.00 14.38
C ALA A 255 -60.32 49.52 13.48
N ALA A 256 -60.43 48.29 12.99
CA ALA A 256 -59.57 47.74 11.95
C ALA A 256 -60.40 47.35 10.72
N LEU A 257 -60.05 47.89 9.57
CA LEU A 257 -60.70 47.62 8.28
C LEU A 257 -59.71 46.90 7.38
N ASN A 258 -59.95 45.61 7.14
CA ASN A 258 -59.05 44.73 6.40
C ASN A 258 -59.72 44.21 5.13
N GLY A 259 -59.08 44.36 3.97
CA GLY A 259 -59.57 43.74 2.73
C GLY A 259 -60.90 44.31 2.23
N LEU A 260 -61.22 45.58 2.49
CA LEU A 260 -62.48 46.19 2.04
C LEU A 260 -62.27 47.07 0.81
N ILE A 261 -63.27 47.12 -0.06
CA ILE A 261 -63.37 48.13 -1.12
C ILE A 261 -64.34 49.22 -0.66
N ILE A 262 -63.82 50.36 -0.22
CA ILE A 262 -64.61 51.54 0.18
C ILE A 262 -64.81 52.43 -1.03
N SER A 263 -66.04 52.52 -1.52
CA SER A 263 -66.31 53.21 -2.79
C SER A 263 -67.46 54.19 -2.75
N GLY A 264 -67.40 55.21 -3.60
CA GLY A 264 -68.51 56.14 -3.82
C GLY A 264 -69.04 56.81 -2.55
N GLY A 265 -68.23 56.86 -1.48
CA GLY A 265 -68.57 57.63 -0.29
C GLY A 265 -68.61 59.12 -0.66
N ARG A 266 -69.69 59.82 -0.27
CA ARG A 266 -69.82 61.24 -0.62
C ARG A 266 -70.45 62.10 0.47
N THR A 267 -69.83 63.25 0.71
CA THR A 267 -70.36 64.33 1.55
C THR A 267 -70.38 65.65 0.77
N ILE A 268 -71.35 66.52 1.03
CA ILE A 268 -71.46 67.81 0.34
C ILE A 268 -70.66 68.90 1.06
N ALA A 269 -70.93 69.10 2.36
CA ALA A 269 -70.35 70.17 3.18
C ALA A 269 -69.64 69.67 4.45
N ASN A 270 -69.42 68.36 4.54
CA ASN A 270 -68.73 67.71 5.66
C ASN A 270 -67.48 66.99 5.14
N ASP A 271 -66.62 66.60 6.06
CA ASP A 271 -65.35 65.96 5.74
C ASP A 271 -65.45 64.43 5.66
N GLY A 272 -64.46 63.80 5.03
CA GLY A 272 -64.38 62.34 4.94
C GLY A 272 -65.49 61.76 4.08
N GLY A 273 -65.28 61.72 2.76
CA GLY A 273 -66.26 61.16 1.82
C GLY A 273 -66.47 59.66 2.05
N GLY A 274 -65.38 58.90 2.18
CA GLY A 274 -65.42 57.49 2.59
C GLY A 274 -65.57 57.33 4.10
N ILE A 275 -64.62 57.87 4.87
CA ILE A 275 -64.52 57.69 6.32
C ILE A 275 -64.23 59.00 7.04
N LEU A 276 -64.92 59.21 8.16
CA LEU A 276 -64.56 60.20 9.17
C LEU A 276 -63.97 59.46 10.37
N ASN A 277 -62.71 59.72 10.70
CA ASN A 277 -62.00 59.10 11.82
C ASN A 277 -61.69 60.14 12.92
N ASN A 278 -62.33 59.97 14.08
CA ASN A 278 -62.00 60.72 15.31
C ASN A 278 -61.37 59.82 16.39
N GLY A 279 -61.20 58.52 16.12
CA GLY A 279 -60.65 57.53 17.04
C GLY A 279 -59.34 56.93 16.54
N THR A 280 -59.14 55.64 16.74
CA THR A 280 -58.02 54.86 16.21
C THR A 280 -58.51 54.00 15.06
N LEU A 281 -57.94 54.19 13.87
CA LEU A 281 -58.32 53.45 12.67
C LEU A 281 -57.08 52.78 12.05
N THR A 282 -57.15 51.47 11.87
CA THR A 282 -56.22 50.68 11.06
C THR A 282 -56.90 50.31 9.75
N VAL A 283 -56.23 50.54 8.64
CA VAL A 283 -56.66 50.17 7.28
C VAL A 283 -55.57 49.31 6.66
N SER A 284 -55.90 48.05 6.37
CA SER A 284 -55.00 47.10 5.75
C SER A 284 -55.62 46.45 4.51
N ASN A 285 -54.79 46.17 3.50
CA ASN A 285 -55.18 45.40 2.30
C ASN A 285 -56.44 45.94 1.60
N SER A 286 -56.75 47.22 1.75
CA SER A 286 -58.03 47.79 1.38
C SER A 286 -57.91 48.75 0.19
N THR A 287 -59.01 48.93 -0.54
CA THR A 287 -59.09 49.86 -1.67
C THR A 287 -60.09 50.96 -1.40
N PHE A 288 -59.67 52.22 -1.52
CA PHE A 288 -60.53 53.39 -1.46
C PHE A 288 -60.63 54.01 -2.85
N THR A 289 -61.81 53.96 -3.44
CA THR A 289 -61.98 54.43 -4.83
C THR A 289 -63.22 55.27 -5.07
N GLY A 290 -63.04 56.38 -5.80
CA GLY A 290 -64.14 57.28 -6.19
C GLY A 290 -64.86 57.94 -5.02
N ASN A 291 -64.25 57.99 -3.84
CA ASN A 291 -64.82 58.69 -2.69
C ASN A 291 -64.58 60.19 -2.84
N SER A 292 -65.55 61.00 -2.41
CA SER A 292 -65.49 62.44 -2.65
C SER A 292 -66.11 63.34 -1.59
N THR A 293 -65.62 64.56 -1.51
CA THR A 293 -66.27 65.66 -0.77
C THR A 293 -66.51 66.85 -1.69
N GLY A 294 -67.64 67.55 -1.50
CA GLY A 294 -67.97 68.75 -2.27
C GLY A 294 -67.14 69.96 -1.84
N SER A 295 -67.27 70.37 -0.58
CA SER A 295 -66.51 71.47 0.05
C SER A 295 -65.88 71.05 1.39
N GLY A 296 -65.69 69.75 1.61
CA GLY A 296 -65.01 69.20 2.79
C GLY A 296 -63.58 68.78 2.48
N PHE A 297 -62.85 68.36 3.50
CA PHE A 297 -61.50 67.80 3.44
C PHE A 297 -61.54 66.27 3.38
N GLY A 298 -60.51 65.63 2.82
CA GLY A 298 -60.35 64.18 2.83
C GLY A 298 -61.40 63.45 1.97
N GLY A 299 -61.15 63.33 0.67
CA GLY A 299 -62.08 62.67 -0.27
C GLY A 299 -62.39 61.23 0.12
N ALA A 300 -61.37 60.45 0.47
CA ALA A 300 -61.50 59.11 1.03
C ALA A 300 -61.61 59.15 2.56
N ILE A 301 -60.63 59.72 3.26
CA ILE A 301 -60.56 59.70 4.72
C ILE A 301 -60.25 61.09 5.24
N TYR A 302 -60.99 61.51 6.24
CA TYR A 302 -60.59 62.58 7.15
C TYR A 302 -60.19 61.95 8.49
N SER A 303 -59.02 62.30 9.02
CA SER A 303 -58.55 61.77 10.31
C SER A 303 -58.10 62.87 11.26
N ASP A 304 -58.86 63.08 12.34
CA ASP A 304 -58.45 63.86 13.51
C ASP A 304 -57.72 63.00 14.56
N GLY A 305 -58.01 61.70 14.56
CA GLY A 305 -57.39 60.70 15.45
C GLY A 305 -56.17 60.01 14.84
N THR A 306 -55.89 58.79 15.28
CA THR A 306 -54.78 57.98 14.78
C THR A 306 -55.22 57.16 13.57
N LEU A 307 -54.41 57.16 12.51
CA LEU A 307 -54.65 56.41 11.28
C LEU A 307 -53.40 55.60 10.87
N THR A 308 -53.53 54.29 10.80
CA THR A 308 -52.51 53.41 10.23
C THR A 308 -53.02 52.87 8.89
N VAL A 309 -52.26 53.07 7.82
CA VAL A 309 -52.55 52.57 6.48
C VAL A 309 -51.43 51.64 6.05
N SER A 310 -51.75 50.38 5.74
CA SER A 310 -50.80 49.42 5.21
C SER A 310 -51.38 48.69 4.00
N ASN A 311 -50.53 48.34 3.03
CA ASN A 311 -50.89 47.46 1.92
C ASN A 311 -52.16 47.89 1.15
N SER A 312 -52.46 49.20 1.10
CA SER A 312 -53.76 49.70 0.65
C SER A 312 -53.65 50.61 -0.57
N THR A 313 -54.72 50.69 -1.35
CA THR A 313 -54.78 51.50 -2.58
C THR A 313 -55.81 52.61 -2.46
N PHE A 314 -55.40 53.86 -2.66
CA PHE A 314 -56.28 55.03 -2.74
C PHE A 314 -56.28 55.54 -4.18
N SER A 315 -57.37 55.29 -4.91
CA SER A 315 -57.46 55.55 -6.34
C SER A 315 -58.64 56.44 -6.73
N GLY A 316 -58.37 57.58 -7.38
CA GLY A 316 -59.42 58.41 -7.97
C GLY A 316 -60.35 59.08 -6.94
N ASN A 317 -59.88 59.31 -5.72
CA ASN A 317 -60.63 60.04 -4.70
C ASN A 317 -60.46 61.55 -4.89
N SER A 318 -61.46 62.34 -4.51
CA SER A 318 -61.42 63.78 -4.74
C SER A 318 -62.03 64.63 -3.64
N ALA A 319 -61.43 65.77 -3.33
CA ALA A 319 -61.97 66.73 -2.37
C ALA A 319 -62.01 68.15 -2.93
N GLY A 320 -63.02 68.94 -2.52
CA GLY A 320 -63.07 70.37 -2.84
C GLY A 320 -62.04 71.19 -2.07
N ASN A 321 -61.83 70.84 -0.81
CA ASN A 321 -60.73 71.35 0.02
C ASN A 321 -59.54 70.37 0.01
N PRO A 322 -58.40 70.70 0.63
CA PRO A 322 -57.24 69.83 0.65
C PRO A 322 -57.50 68.37 1.10
N GLY A 323 -56.65 67.46 0.62
CA GLY A 323 -56.67 66.04 0.93
C GLY A 323 -57.56 65.24 -0.03
N GLY A 324 -57.08 65.01 -1.26
CA GLY A 324 -57.89 64.34 -2.30
C GLY A 324 -58.21 62.89 -1.93
N ALA A 325 -57.23 62.16 -1.40
CA ALA A 325 -57.48 60.91 -0.69
C ALA A 325 -57.66 61.15 0.81
N ILE A 326 -56.63 61.68 1.48
CA ILE A 326 -56.62 61.75 2.94
C ILE A 326 -56.31 63.16 3.43
N ASP A 327 -57.05 63.61 4.44
CA ASP A 327 -56.73 64.79 5.23
C ASP A 327 -56.38 64.35 6.66
N ASN A 328 -55.15 64.63 7.09
CA ASN A 328 -54.62 64.21 8.39
C ASN A 328 -54.40 65.41 9.31
N ARG A 329 -55.14 65.47 10.42
CA ARG A 329 -54.91 66.40 11.54
C ARG A 329 -54.30 65.72 12.77
N GLY A 330 -54.38 64.39 12.86
CA GLY A 330 -53.84 63.60 13.97
C GLY A 330 -52.48 62.98 13.67
N THR A 331 -52.32 61.69 13.99
CA THR A 331 -51.10 60.93 13.72
C THR A 331 -51.38 59.87 12.66
N MET A 332 -50.58 59.84 11.61
CA MET A 332 -50.76 58.95 10.48
C MET A 332 -49.47 58.23 10.08
N THR A 333 -49.60 56.93 9.85
CA THR A 333 -48.55 56.10 9.26
C THR A 333 -49.06 55.46 7.98
N VAL A 334 -48.25 55.50 6.92
CA VAL A 334 -48.53 54.87 5.63
C VAL A 334 -47.37 53.95 5.29
N SER A 335 -47.66 52.67 5.04
CA SER A 335 -46.69 51.69 4.57
C SER A 335 -47.21 50.89 3.39
N ASN A 336 -46.33 50.48 2.48
CA ASN A 336 -46.62 49.52 1.42
C ASN A 336 -47.86 49.85 0.56
N SER A 337 -48.19 51.14 0.41
CA SER A 337 -49.48 51.59 -0.10
C SER A 337 -49.34 52.44 -1.36
N THR A 338 -50.42 52.50 -2.14
CA THR A 338 -50.43 53.20 -3.43
C THR A 338 -51.51 54.27 -3.49
N PHE A 339 -51.10 55.50 -3.77
CA PHE A 339 -51.98 56.65 -3.97
C PHE A 339 -51.92 57.06 -5.42
N THR A 340 -53.03 56.90 -6.15
CA THR A 340 -53.08 57.21 -7.57
C THR A 340 -54.30 57.99 -8.04
N GLY A 341 -54.09 58.96 -8.93
CA GLY A 341 -55.19 59.69 -9.58
C GLY A 341 -56.08 60.50 -8.62
N ASN A 342 -55.62 60.78 -7.40
CA ASN A 342 -56.41 61.54 -6.43
C ASN A 342 -56.29 63.05 -6.72
N ARG A 343 -57.35 63.81 -6.40
CA ARG A 343 -57.45 65.23 -6.77
C ARG A 343 -58.04 66.12 -5.68
N ALA A 344 -57.38 67.23 -5.37
CA ALA A 344 -57.89 68.23 -4.44
C ALA A 344 -57.47 69.66 -4.81
N SER A 345 -57.89 70.64 -4.02
CA SER A 345 -57.29 71.99 -4.08
C SER A 345 -55.87 72.01 -3.49
N GLY A 346 -55.54 71.20 -2.49
CA GLY A 346 -54.19 71.03 -1.97
C GLY A 346 -53.95 69.59 -1.54
N GLY A 347 -52.74 69.07 -1.65
CA GLY A 347 -52.46 67.68 -1.23
C GLY A 347 -53.28 66.68 -2.05
N GLY A 348 -52.91 66.51 -3.31
CA GLY A 348 -53.70 65.74 -4.28
C GLY A 348 -53.97 64.32 -3.78
N ALA A 349 -52.96 63.66 -3.20
CA ALA A 349 -53.16 62.46 -2.40
C ALA A 349 -53.45 62.82 -0.93
N ILE A 350 -52.52 63.48 -0.25
CA ILE A 350 -52.60 63.71 1.20
C ILE A 350 -52.41 65.19 1.54
N ASP A 351 -53.30 65.75 2.34
CA ASP A 351 -53.06 66.97 3.11
C ASP A 351 -52.68 66.60 4.55
N ASN A 352 -51.54 67.08 5.01
CA ASN A 352 -51.02 66.79 6.33
C ASN A 352 -50.90 68.07 7.16
N ASN A 353 -51.74 68.19 8.18
CA ASN A 353 -51.62 69.21 9.23
C ASN A 353 -51.19 68.63 10.58
N GLY A 354 -51.19 67.29 10.73
CA GLY A 354 -50.68 66.56 11.88
C GLY A 354 -49.29 65.95 11.68
N THR A 355 -49.07 64.75 12.21
CA THR A 355 -47.83 63.98 11.99
C THR A 355 -48.06 62.88 10.96
N LEU A 356 -47.22 62.81 9.93
CA LEU A 356 -47.28 61.81 8.87
C LEU A 356 -45.92 61.13 8.68
N THR A 357 -45.92 59.80 8.75
CA THR A 357 -44.80 58.95 8.34
C THR A 357 -45.21 58.12 7.13
N VAL A 358 -44.40 58.15 6.07
CA VAL A 358 -44.61 57.37 4.84
C VAL A 358 -43.40 56.48 4.60
N SER A 359 -43.62 55.18 4.41
CA SER A 359 -42.60 54.21 4.05
C SER A 359 -43.06 53.29 2.91
N ASN A 360 -42.13 52.81 2.07
CA ASN A 360 -42.41 51.79 1.04
C ASN A 360 -43.67 52.06 0.21
N SER A 361 -43.95 53.31 -0.14
CA SER A 361 -45.24 53.66 -0.75
C SER A 361 -45.07 54.40 -2.07
N THR A 362 -46.03 54.20 -2.97
CA THR A 362 -46.02 54.77 -4.32
C THR A 362 -47.10 55.83 -4.47
N PHE A 363 -46.71 57.04 -4.86
CA PHE A 363 -47.60 58.18 -5.13
C PHE A 363 -47.47 58.56 -6.59
N THR A 364 -48.53 58.36 -7.39
CA THR A 364 -48.47 58.64 -8.83
C THR A 364 -49.75 59.18 -9.46
N GLY A 365 -49.60 60.18 -10.34
CA GLY A 365 -50.75 60.75 -11.06
C GLY A 365 -51.71 61.56 -10.19
N ASN A 366 -51.32 61.93 -8.97
CA ASN A 366 -52.15 62.77 -8.10
C ASN A 366 -52.03 64.25 -8.51
N SER A 367 -53.10 65.03 -8.30
CA SER A 367 -53.16 66.42 -8.78
C SER A 367 -53.75 67.40 -7.76
N ALA A 368 -53.14 68.58 -7.63
CA ALA A 368 -53.64 69.65 -6.76
C ALA A 368 -53.26 71.05 -7.24
N VAL A 369 -53.63 72.09 -6.50
CA VAL A 369 -53.07 73.44 -6.69
C VAL A 369 -51.66 73.50 -6.10
N GLY A 370 -51.48 73.03 -4.86
CA GLY A 370 -50.18 72.87 -4.20
C GLY A 370 -50.02 71.47 -3.62
N GLY A 371 -48.84 70.86 -3.77
CA GLY A 371 -48.57 69.51 -3.27
C GLY A 371 -49.34 68.45 -4.05
N GLY A 372 -48.90 68.13 -5.28
CA GLY A 372 -49.62 67.19 -6.14
C GLY A 372 -49.73 65.79 -5.51
N GLY A 373 -48.64 65.30 -4.91
CA GLY A 373 -48.69 64.15 -4.01
C GLY A 373 -49.11 64.56 -2.60
N ILE A 374 -48.24 65.27 -1.88
CA ILE A 374 -48.46 65.66 -0.48
C ILE A 374 -48.36 67.17 -0.31
N LEU A 375 -49.33 67.74 0.42
CA LEU A 375 -49.24 69.08 1.00
C LEU A 375 -49.00 68.94 2.50
N ASN A 376 -47.86 69.42 2.98
CA ASN A 376 -47.54 69.48 4.40
C ASN A 376 -47.78 70.91 4.91
N GLN A 377 -48.89 71.09 5.63
CA GLN A 377 -49.40 72.37 6.15
C GLN A 377 -48.53 72.93 7.28
N PRO A 378 -48.70 74.21 7.69
CA PRO A 378 -47.84 74.87 8.68
C PRO A 378 -47.61 74.13 10.02
N GLN A 379 -48.57 73.34 10.50
CA GLN A 379 -48.41 72.56 11.74
C GLN A 379 -47.85 71.14 11.48
N GLY A 380 -47.79 70.75 10.21
CA GLY A 380 -47.52 69.39 9.79
C GLY A 380 -46.06 68.97 9.94
N ARG A 381 -45.86 67.72 10.35
CA ARG A 381 -44.57 67.03 10.43
C ARG A 381 -44.58 65.87 9.45
N LEU A 382 -43.64 65.87 8.49
CA LEU A 382 -43.57 64.83 7.46
C LEU A 382 -42.23 64.10 7.47
N THR A 383 -42.30 62.77 7.54
CA THR A 383 -41.17 61.86 7.30
C THR A 383 -41.52 60.93 6.14
N VAL A 384 -40.62 60.83 5.16
CA VAL A 384 -40.75 59.96 3.99
C VAL A 384 -39.49 59.11 3.87
N SER A 385 -39.65 57.79 3.83
CA SER A 385 -38.57 56.84 3.58
C SER A 385 -38.94 55.83 2.51
N ASN A 386 -37.96 55.34 1.74
CA ASN A 386 -38.13 54.21 0.81
C ASN A 386 -39.39 54.34 -0.08
N SER A 387 -39.72 55.54 -0.55
CA SER A 387 -41.00 55.79 -1.24
C SER A 387 -40.78 56.41 -2.61
N THR A 388 -41.75 56.26 -3.51
CA THR A 388 -41.65 56.72 -4.89
C THR A 388 -42.77 57.72 -5.21
N PHE A 389 -42.39 58.94 -5.58
CA PHE A 389 -43.28 60.02 -6.00
C PHE A 389 -42.98 60.40 -7.45
N THR A 390 -43.88 60.07 -8.38
CA THR A 390 -43.68 60.39 -9.80
C THR A 390 -45.00 60.64 -10.54
N GLY A 391 -44.98 61.51 -11.55
CA GLY A 391 -46.18 61.85 -12.32
C GLY A 391 -47.24 62.64 -11.54
N ASN A 392 -46.94 63.12 -10.34
CA ASN A 392 -47.86 63.99 -9.59
C ASN A 392 -47.76 65.42 -10.11
N SER A 393 -48.85 66.18 -10.05
CA SER A 393 -48.92 67.53 -10.62
C SER A 393 -49.51 68.56 -9.67
N ALA A 394 -48.92 69.76 -9.65
CA ALA A 394 -49.43 70.90 -8.90
C ALA A 394 -49.43 72.16 -9.78
N SER A 395 -50.56 72.86 -9.87
CA SER A 395 -50.67 74.04 -10.73
C SER A 395 -49.87 75.25 -10.23
N GLU A 396 -49.53 75.31 -8.93
CA GLU A 396 -48.75 76.40 -8.35
C GLU A 396 -47.36 75.97 -7.88
N ALA A 397 -47.27 74.99 -6.99
CA ALA A 397 -45.99 74.61 -6.37
C ALA A 397 -45.97 73.19 -5.81
N GLY A 398 -44.79 72.55 -5.82
CA GLY A 398 -44.56 71.24 -5.20
C GLY A 398 -45.31 70.12 -5.90
N GLY A 399 -44.87 69.74 -7.10
CA GLY A 399 -45.55 68.69 -7.90
C GLY A 399 -45.61 67.35 -7.15
N GLY A 400 -44.48 66.90 -6.59
CA GLY A 400 -44.45 65.76 -5.68
C GLY A 400 -44.90 66.16 -4.28
N ILE A 401 -44.10 67.03 -3.62
CA ILE A 401 -44.35 67.47 -2.24
C ILE A 401 -44.29 69.00 -2.15
N PHE A 402 -45.27 69.60 -1.49
CA PHE A 402 -45.19 70.98 -1.00
C PHE A 402 -45.07 70.96 0.52
N HIS A 403 -44.05 71.61 1.06
CA HIS A 403 -43.79 71.70 2.49
C HIS A 403 -43.87 73.15 2.98
N GLY A 404 -44.88 73.46 3.78
CA GLY A 404 -44.98 74.68 4.58
C GLY A 404 -44.91 74.43 6.10
N GLY A 405 -44.76 73.16 6.51
CA GLY A 405 -44.87 72.71 7.89
C GLY A 405 -43.65 72.86 8.78
N VAL A 406 -43.70 72.18 9.93
CA VAL A 406 -42.67 72.24 10.98
C VAL A 406 -41.43 71.45 10.59
N THR A 407 -41.60 70.22 10.09
CA THR A 407 -40.49 69.36 9.65
C THR A 407 -40.79 68.64 8.35
N LEU A 408 -39.74 68.46 7.56
CA LEU A 408 -39.67 67.55 6.42
C LEU A 408 -38.39 66.73 6.54
N THR A 409 -38.51 65.41 6.47
CA THR A 409 -37.38 64.50 6.31
C THR A 409 -37.71 63.56 5.16
N VAL A 410 -36.81 63.49 4.18
CA VAL A 410 -36.92 62.58 3.05
C VAL A 410 -35.63 61.79 2.99
N SER A 411 -35.70 60.46 3.04
CA SER A 411 -34.55 59.57 2.94
C SER A 411 -34.86 58.36 2.06
N ASN A 412 -33.83 57.80 1.42
CA ASN A 412 -33.94 56.60 0.59
C ASN A 412 -35.11 56.59 -0.42
N SER A 413 -35.53 57.75 -0.92
CA SER A 413 -36.79 57.90 -1.69
C SER A 413 -36.56 58.50 -3.07
N ILE A 414 -37.42 58.12 -4.02
CA ILE A 414 -37.45 58.72 -5.35
C ILE A 414 -38.51 59.81 -5.40
N VAL A 415 -38.12 61.03 -5.73
CA VAL A 415 -39.05 62.12 -6.09
C VAL A 415 -38.59 62.70 -7.43
N ALA A 416 -39.14 62.14 -8.51
CA ALA A 416 -38.72 62.45 -9.88
C ALA A 416 -39.91 62.35 -10.85
N GLY A 417 -39.95 63.21 -11.87
CA GLY A 417 -40.98 63.12 -12.91
C GLY A 417 -42.32 63.73 -12.51
N ASN A 418 -42.36 64.55 -11.47
CA ASN A 418 -43.56 65.31 -11.11
C ASN A 418 -43.69 66.58 -11.97
N ALA A 419 -44.74 67.40 -11.80
CA ALA A 419 -45.00 68.59 -12.60
C ALA A 419 -45.46 69.78 -11.75
N SER A 420 -44.74 70.89 -11.78
CA SER A 420 -45.19 72.17 -11.18
C SER A 420 -44.36 73.36 -11.68
N PRO A 421 -44.93 74.57 -11.77
CA PRO A 421 -44.16 75.78 -12.10
C PRO A 421 -43.08 76.15 -11.07
N ASN A 422 -43.21 75.74 -9.81
CA ASN A 422 -42.27 76.11 -8.74
C ASN A 422 -41.98 74.91 -7.81
N GLY A 423 -40.78 74.34 -7.94
CA GLY A 423 -40.39 73.12 -7.22
C GLY A 423 -41.16 71.92 -7.77
N ARG A 424 -40.75 71.45 -8.94
CA ARG A 424 -41.41 70.35 -9.64
C ARG A 424 -41.49 69.09 -8.78
N GLU A 425 -40.38 68.73 -8.16
CA GLU A 425 -40.30 67.55 -7.30
C GLU A 425 -40.71 67.90 -5.88
N ILE A 426 -39.99 68.86 -5.26
CA ILE A 426 -40.32 69.35 -3.92
C ILE A 426 -40.14 70.86 -3.82
N ARG A 427 -41.13 71.53 -3.22
CA ARG A 427 -41.04 72.93 -2.79
C ARG A 427 -41.14 73.01 -1.28
N SER A 428 -40.14 73.60 -0.63
CA SER A 428 -40.19 73.90 0.81
C SER A 428 -40.23 75.40 1.10
N LEU A 429 -41.14 75.91 1.92
CA LEU A 429 -41.17 77.34 2.28
C LEU A 429 -39.99 77.75 3.16
N THR A 430 -39.44 76.83 3.94
CA THR A 430 -38.26 77.00 4.80
C THR A 430 -37.09 76.15 4.28
N PRO A 431 -35.83 76.50 4.54
CA PRO A 431 -34.69 75.65 4.17
C PRO A 431 -34.74 74.30 4.90
N VAL A 432 -34.60 73.20 4.14
CA VAL A 432 -34.55 71.83 4.67
C VAL A 432 -33.33 71.12 4.08
N THR A 433 -32.70 70.24 4.86
CA THR A 433 -31.63 69.36 4.37
C THR A 433 -32.20 67.97 4.13
N SER A 434 -31.82 67.36 3.01
CA SER A 434 -32.14 65.97 2.68
C SER A 434 -31.64 65.00 3.77
N GLY A 435 -32.40 63.93 4.01
CA GLY A 435 -32.00 62.81 4.88
C GLY A 435 -30.98 61.86 4.24
N GLY A 436 -30.66 62.07 2.96
CA GLY A 436 -29.69 61.28 2.20
C GLY A 436 -30.27 60.06 1.49
N TYR A 437 -29.48 59.54 0.56
CA TYR A 437 -29.83 58.38 -0.28
C TYR A 437 -31.09 58.59 -1.12
N ASN A 438 -31.46 59.83 -1.44
CA ASN A 438 -32.62 60.10 -2.28
C ASN A 438 -32.23 60.22 -3.75
N LEU A 439 -33.19 60.00 -4.65
CA LEU A 439 -33.05 60.33 -6.06
C LEU A 439 -34.03 61.46 -6.38
N PHE A 440 -33.49 62.62 -6.76
CA PHE A 440 -34.27 63.81 -7.08
C PHE A 440 -34.16 64.19 -8.55
N GLY A 441 -35.32 64.30 -9.20
CA GLY A 441 -35.43 64.77 -10.56
C GLY A 441 -34.77 63.86 -11.61
N PHE A 442 -34.45 64.42 -12.77
CA PHE A 442 -33.91 63.72 -13.94
C PHE A 442 -33.28 64.74 -14.91
N ASN A 443 -32.50 64.26 -15.89
CA ASN A 443 -31.79 65.11 -16.86
C ASN A 443 -30.91 66.21 -16.22
N GLY A 444 -30.32 65.91 -15.07
CA GLY A 444 -29.43 66.82 -14.33
C GLY A 444 -30.14 67.94 -13.57
N ASP A 445 -31.47 67.96 -13.55
CA ASP A 445 -32.29 68.92 -12.81
C ASP A 445 -33.01 68.21 -11.65
N SER A 446 -32.68 68.58 -10.41
CA SER A 446 -33.30 68.02 -9.21
C SER A 446 -34.75 68.46 -9.00
N GLY A 447 -35.18 69.58 -9.62
CA GLY A 447 -36.50 70.15 -9.44
C GLY A 447 -36.85 70.54 -7.99
N LEU A 448 -35.84 70.74 -7.14
CA LEU A 448 -35.97 71.12 -5.73
C LEU A 448 -35.96 72.64 -5.54
N VAL A 449 -36.72 73.13 -4.58
CA VAL A 449 -36.66 74.54 -4.12
C VAL A 449 -36.59 74.60 -2.60
N ASN A 450 -35.58 75.31 -2.08
CA ASN A 450 -35.23 75.41 -0.65
C ASN A 450 -34.93 74.06 0.03
N ILE A 451 -34.42 73.09 -0.72
CA ILE A 451 -33.93 71.83 -0.17
C ILE A 451 -32.47 71.67 -0.57
N THR A 452 -31.63 71.42 0.43
CA THR A 452 -30.20 71.17 0.26
C THR A 452 -29.98 69.66 0.18
N THR A 453 -29.42 69.19 -0.93
CA THR A 453 -29.01 67.79 -1.10
C THR A 453 -27.73 67.50 -0.30
N VAL A 454 -27.53 66.24 0.05
CA VAL A 454 -26.29 65.73 0.66
C VAL A 454 -25.54 64.85 -0.33
N SER A 455 -24.30 64.46 0.00
CA SER A 455 -23.42 63.72 -0.94
C SER A 455 -23.92 62.32 -1.31
N THR A 456 -24.82 61.74 -0.52
CA THR A 456 -25.43 60.44 -0.79
C THR A 456 -26.71 60.55 -1.64
N ASP A 457 -27.17 61.76 -1.96
CA ASP A 457 -28.29 61.93 -2.89
C ASP A 457 -27.83 61.81 -4.35
N VAL A 458 -28.69 61.26 -5.19
CA VAL A 458 -28.51 61.08 -6.62
C VAL A 458 -29.33 62.13 -7.38
N ILE A 459 -28.65 62.91 -8.22
CA ILE A 459 -29.29 63.76 -9.24
C ILE A 459 -28.93 63.15 -10.60
N PRO A 460 -29.82 62.34 -11.19
CA PRO A 460 -29.47 61.58 -12.39
C PRO A 460 -29.41 62.49 -13.62
N THR A 461 -28.42 62.23 -14.48
CA THR A 461 -28.23 62.92 -15.77
C THR A 461 -28.97 62.24 -16.93
N VAL A 462 -29.75 61.20 -16.63
CA VAL A 462 -30.52 60.40 -17.60
C VAL A 462 -32.00 60.79 -17.61
N ASP A 463 -32.71 60.40 -18.67
CA ASP A 463 -34.16 60.57 -18.79
C ASP A 463 -34.92 59.76 -17.75
N LEU A 464 -36.15 60.20 -17.40
CA LEU A 464 -37.00 59.52 -16.43
C LEU A 464 -37.25 58.04 -16.77
N SER A 465 -37.39 57.71 -18.05
CA SER A 465 -37.59 56.33 -18.52
C SER A 465 -36.39 55.42 -18.30
N ALA A 466 -35.21 55.98 -18.03
CA ALA A 466 -34.01 55.24 -17.63
C ALA A 466 -33.90 55.07 -16.11
N ILE A 467 -34.85 55.60 -15.34
CA ILE A 467 -34.90 55.49 -13.87
C ILE A 467 -36.02 54.55 -13.44
N LEU A 468 -37.22 54.77 -13.98
CA LEU A 468 -38.46 54.08 -13.59
C LEU A 468 -39.31 53.72 -14.82
N ASP A 469 -40.03 52.59 -14.73
CA ASP A 469 -41.21 52.35 -15.52
C ASP A 469 -42.36 53.20 -14.95
N THR A 470 -42.77 54.21 -15.71
CA THR A 470 -43.79 55.19 -15.27
C THR A 470 -45.23 54.66 -15.35
N THR A 471 -45.43 53.43 -15.81
CA THR A 471 -46.76 52.81 -15.81
C THR A 471 -46.99 52.06 -14.51
N LEU A 472 -48.03 52.44 -13.77
CA LEU A 472 -48.43 51.71 -12.57
C LEU A 472 -48.91 50.30 -12.94
N ARG A 473 -48.27 49.28 -12.38
CA ARG A 473 -48.53 47.87 -12.70
C ARG A 473 -48.56 47.00 -11.45
N ASN A 474 -49.18 45.82 -11.58
CA ASN A 474 -48.98 44.76 -10.60
C ASN A 474 -47.61 44.11 -10.86
N ASN A 475 -46.60 44.48 -10.07
CA ASN A 475 -45.25 43.93 -10.15
C ASN A 475 -44.99 42.88 -9.05
N GLY A 476 -46.04 42.25 -8.55
CA GLY A 476 -46.03 41.43 -7.33
C GLY A 476 -46.35 42.27 -6.08
N GLY A 477 -46.76 41.60 -5.01
CA GLY A 477 -47.11 42.24 -3.74
C GLY A 477 -48.59 42.66 -3.60
N PRO A 478 -48.96 43.28 -2.46
CA PRO A 478 -50.35 43.58 -2.12
C PRO A 478 -50.91 44.82 -2.84
N THR A 479 -50.06 45.70 -3.37
CA THR A 479 -50.47 46.92 -4.09
C THR A 479 -49.66 47.09 -5.36
N GLN A 480 -50.22 47.80 -6.35
CA GLN A 480 -49.50 48.11 -7.58
C GLN A 480 -48.34 49.07 -7.32
N THR A 481 -47.23 48.91 -8.03
CA THR A 481 -45.99 49.68 -7.85
C THR A 481 -45.43 50.17 -9.18
N LEU A 482 -44.42 51.03 -9.11
CA LEU A 482 -43.62 51.44 -10.27
C LEU A 482 -42.24 50.81 -10.16
N ALA A 483 -41.90 49.98 -11.15
CA ALA A 483 -40.66 49.22 -11.15
C ALA A 483 -39.46 50.10 -11.53
N LEU A 484 -38.31 49.80 -10.95
CA LEU A 484 -37.02 50.29 -11.46
C LEU A 484 -36.71 49.60 -12.79
N VAL A 485 -36.13 50.36 -13.73
CA VAL A 485 -35.63 49.78 -14.99
C VAL A 485 -34.19 49.28 -14.81
N ALA A 486 -33.81 48.26 -15.57
CA ALA A 486 -32.45 47.74 -15.53
C ALA A 486 -31.41 48.83 -15.83
N GLY A 487 -30.37 48.92 -15.00
CA GLY A 487 -29.35 49.97 -15.08
C GLY A 487 -29.77 51.33 -14.50
N SER A 488 -30.93 51.40 -13.82
CA SER A 488 -31.37 52.62 -13.14
C SER A 488 -30.34 53.13 -12.12
N PRO A 489 -30.08 54.44 -12.06
CA PRO A 489 -29.21 55.04 -11.03
C PRO A 489 -29.70 54.86 -9.59
N ALA A 490 -30.94 54.41 -9.40
CA ALA A 490 -31.49 54.10 -8.08
C ALA A 490 -31.08 52.72 -7.56
N ILE A 491 -30.62 51.83 -8.45
CA ILE A 491 -30.26 50.45 -8.10
C ILE A 491 -28.94 50.44 -7.31
N ASN A 492 -28.93 49.76 -6.17
CA ASN A 492 -27.82 49.65 -5.22
C ASN A 492 -27.28 51.01 -4.74
N ALA A 493 -28.09 52.07 -4.78
CA ALA A 493 -27.68 53.43 -4.43
C ALA A 493 -28.25 53.90 -3.07
N GLY A 494 -28.98 53.03 -2.38
CA GLY A 494 -29.71 53.31 -1.16
C GLY A 494 -29.02 52.87 0.14
N ASN A 495 -29.79 52.84 1.22
CA ASN A 495 -29.34 52.46 2.57
C ASN A 495 -30.39 51.65 3.34
N THR A 496 -29.92 50.76 4.22
CA THR A 496 -30.68 49.73 4.96
C THR A 496 -31.46 50.31 6.14
N ALA A 497 -32.69 50.76 5.90
CA ALA A 497 -33.62 51.14 6.99
C ALA A 497 -34.79 50.16 7.16
N LEU A 498 -35.18 49.45 6.09
CA LEU A 498 -36.33 48.52 6.08
C LEU A 498 -35.88 47.16 5.54
N THR A 499 -36.53 46.09 5.99
CA THR A 499 -36.17 44.71 5.62
C THR A 499 -36.76 44.25 4.29
N THR A 500 -37.82 44.92 3.82
CA THR A 500 -38.52 44.59 2.57
C THR A 500 -38.92 45.84 1.80
N ASP A 501 -39.20 45.69 0.51
CA ASP A 501 -39.81 46.72 -0.33
C ASP A 501 -41.35 46.69 -0.25
N GLN A 502 -42.03 47.57 -1.01
CA GLN A 502 -43.49 47.67 -1.03
C GLN A 502 -44.21 46.34 -1.34
N ARG A 503 -43.54 45.44 -2.05
CA ARG A 503 -44.11 44.17 -2.49
C ARG A 503 -43.87 43.03 -1.49
N GLY A 504 -43.05 43.28 -0.47
CA GLY A 504 -42.57 42.27 0.45
C GLY A 504 -41.26 41.59 0.00
N ILE A 505 -40.60 42.07 -1.06
CA ILE A 505 -39.30 41.52 -1.49
C ILE A 505 -38.21 42.00 -0.53
N ALA A 506 -37.39 41.07 -0.04
CA ALA A 506 -36.33 41.35 0.92
C ALA A 506 -35.29 42.33 0.34
N ARG A 507 -34.72 43.18 1.20
CA ARG A 507 -33.62 44.09 0.83
C ARG A 507 -32.30 43.68 1.50
N PRO A 508 -31.14 43.86 0.84
CA PRO A 508 -30.97 44.20 -0.57
C PRO A 508 -31.08 42.95 -1.48
N GLN A 509 -31.42 43.15 -2.76
CA GLN A 509 -31.34 42.13 -3.82
C GLN A 509 -30.08 42.28 -4.71
N GLY A 510 -29.21 43.23 -4.35
CA GLY A 510 -27.89 43.41 -4.92
C GLY A 510 -26.86 43.80 -3.85
N SER A 511 -25.90 44.65 -4.21
CA SER A 511 -24.84 45.10 -3.30
C SER A 511 -25.30 46.07 -2.21
N ALA A 512 -26.44 46.73 -2.37
CA ALA A 512 -27.05 47.65 -1.39
C ALA A 512 -28.55 47.80 -1.67
N ASP A 513 -29.30 48.40 -0.74
CA ASP A 513 -30.71 48.69 -0.94
C ASP A 513 -30.90 49.61 -2.15
N ASP A 514 -32.03 49.48 -2.83
CA ASP A 514 -32.42 50.44 -3.85
C ASP A 514 -33.12 51.66 -3.25
N ILE A 515 -32.94 52.80 -3.91
CA ILE A 515 -33.67 54.02 -3.58
C ILE A 515 -35.12 53.88 -4.06
N GLY A 516 -36.09 54.21 -3.19
CA GLY A 516 -37.52 54.21 -3.52
C GLY A 516 -38.29 53.00 -2.99
N ALA A 517 -39.54 52.85 -3.44
CA ALA A 517 -40.49 51.84 -2.94
C ALA A 517 -40.27 50.43 -3.49
N PHE A 518 -39.41 50.28 -4.49
CA PHE A 518 -39.20 49.05 -5.25
C PHE A 518 -37.75 48.60 -5.12
N GLU A 519 -37.55 47.32 -4.84
CA GLU A 519 -36.24 46.66 -4.85
C GLU A 519 -36.06 45.88 -6.16
N PHE A 520 -35.15 46.32 -7.01
CA PHE A 520 -34.81 45.65 -8.26
C PHE A 520 -34.20 44.29 -7.95
N VAL A 521 -34.94 43.25 -8.29
CA VAL A 521 -34.41 41.90 -8.36
C VAL A 521 -33.75 41.78 -9.73
N PRO A 522 -32.41 41.62 -9.80
CA PRO A 522 -31.76 41.27 -11.06
C PRO A 522 -32.47 40.05 -11.65
N SER A 523 -32.80 40.06 -12.94
CA SER A 523 -33.30 38.83 -13.55
C SER A 523 -32.17 37.82 -13.48
N ASN A 524 -32.39 36.70 -12.80
CA ASN A 524 -31.43 35.60 -12.78
C ASN A 524 -31.00 35.29 -14.22
N SER A 525 -29.73 35.50 -14.53
CA SER A 525 -29.15 35.19 -15.82
C SER A 525 -28.45 33.84 -15.73
N PRO A 526 -28.39 33.04 -16.82
CA PRO A 526 -27.62 31.82 -16.77
C PRO A 526 -26.14 32.16 -16.55
N PRO A 527 -25.39 31.31 -15.82
CA PRO A 527 -23.95 31.45 -15.74
C PRO A 527 -23.32 31.54 -17.13
N THR A 528 -22.18 32.20 -17.23
CA THR A 528 -21.40 32.29 -18.46
C THR A 528 -20.20 31.36 -18.38
N THR A 529 -19.61 31.02 -19.53
CA THR A 529 -18.41 30.17 -19.58
C THR A 529 -17.37 30.74 -20.53
N ALA A 530 -16.11 30.73 -20.09
CA ALA A 530 -14.94 30.97 -20.94
C ALA A 530 -14.52 29.71 -21.72
N GLY A 531 -15.15 28.56 -21.44
CA GLY A 531 -14.77 27.24 -21.95
C GLY A 531 -13.71 26.55 -21.09
N ILE A 532 -13.61 25.23 -21.25
CA ILE A 532 -12.56 24.41 -20.62
C ILE A 532 -11.57 24.00 -21.72
N ALA A 533 -10.27 24.13 -21.47
CA ALA A 533 -9.26 23.71 -22.43
C ALA A 533 -9.26 22.19 -22.63
N ASN A 534 -8.97 21.74 -23.85
CA ASN A 534 -8.79 20.32 -24.13
C ASN A 534 -7.64 19.75 -23.29
N VAL A 535 -7.81 18.54 -22.80
CA VAL A 535 -6.81 17.84 -22.00
C VAL A 535 -6.19 16.75 -22.87
N THR A 536 -4.86 16.72 -22.95
CA THR A 536 -4.13 15.63 -23.57
C THR A 536 -3.14 15.08 -22.57
N VAL A 537 -3.31 13.80 -22.23
CA VAL A 537 -2.41 13.05 -21.35
C VAL A 537 -1.99 11.77 -22.04
N ASN A 538 -1.02 11.10 -21.46
CA ASN A 538 -0.68 9.73 -21.81
C ASN A 538 -1.48 8.77 -20.92
N GLU A 539 -1.70 7.53 -21.35
CA GLU A 539 -2.31 6.53 -20.46
C GLU A 539 -1.48 6.34 -19.17
N ASP A 540 -2.16 5.93 -18.10
CA ASP A 540 -1.63 5.83 -16.73
C ASP A 540 -1.11 7.14 -16.12
N ALA A 541 -1.40 8.30 -16.73
CA ALA A 541 -1.16 9.59 -16.10
C ALA A 541 -1.89 9.71 -14.75
N PRO A 542 -1.34 10.47 -13.79
CA PRO A 542 -2.07 10.81 -12.58
C PRO A 542 -3.33 11.62 -12.91
N ALA A 543 -4.33 11.53 -12.04
CA ALA A 543 -5.59 12.24 -12.23
C ALA A 543 -5.35 13.75 -12.44
N THR A 544 -6.06 14.33 -13.42
CA THR A 544 -5.97 15.76 -13.72
C THR A 544 -7.08 16.50 -12.99
N VAL A 545 -6.71 17.60 -12.34
CA VAL A 545 -7.64 18.46 -11.59
C VAL A 545 -7.82 19.77 -12.35
N ILE A 546 -9.06 20.10 -12.69
CA ILE A 546 -9.44 21.34 -13.37
C ILE A 546 -10.24 22.19 -12.38
N ASN A 547 -9.80 23.43 -12.16
CA ASN A 547 -10.54 24.42 -11.38
C ASN A 547 -11.69 24.98 -12.24
N LEU A 548 -12.94 24.74 -11.83
CA LEU A 548 -14.10 25.20 -12.60
C LEU A 548 -14.42 26.68 -12.38
N PHE A 549 -13.92 27.30 -11.30
CA PHE A 549 -14.11 28.74 -11.05
C PHE A 549 -13.39 29.61 -12.11
N ASP A 550 -12.35 29.08 -12.76
CA ASP A 550 -11.68 29.78 -13.86
C ASP A 550 -12.47 29.69 -15.19
N ALA A 551 -13.39 28.72 -15.31
CA ALA A 551 -14.08 28.38 -16.54
C ALA A 551 -15.53 28.89 -16.60
N PHE A 552 -16.12 29.17 -15.45
CA PHE A 552 -17.49 29.64 -15.31
C PHE A 552 -17.53 30.86 -14.40
N ALA A 553 -18.38 31.81 -14.75
CA ALA A 553 -18.63 33.00 -13.94
C ALA A 553 -20.09 33.37 -14.09
N ASP A 554 -20.69 33.86 -13.02
CA ASP A 554 -22.05 34.37 -13.04
C ASP A 554 -22.09 35.81 -12.54
N ALA A 555 -22.97 36.61 -13.12
CA ALA A 555 -23.05 38.03 -12.78
C ALA A 555 -23.73 38.25 -11.42
N GLU A 556 -24.60 37.33 -11.02
CA GLU A 556 -25.40 37.43 -9.79
C GLU A 556 -24.90 36.50 -8.67
N THR A 557 -24.26 35.38 -9.02
CA THR A 557 -23.83 34.34 -8.10
C THR A 557 -22.30 34.24 -8.07
N PRO A 558 -21.65 34.31 -6.89
CA PRO A 558 -20.21 34.02 -6.82
C PRO A 558 -19.94 32.57 -7.26
N ASP A 559 -18.78 32.29 -7.85
CA ASP A 559 -18.48 30.97 -8.45
C ASP A 559 -18.61 29.79 -7.46
N SER A 560 -18.39 30.05 -6.17
CA SER A 560 -18.57 29.07 -5.08
C SER A 560 -20.04 28.78 -4.74
N GLY A 561 -20.96 29.63 -5.17
CA GLY A 561 -22.41 29.45 -5.07
C GLY A 561 -23.03 28.72 -6.27
N LEU A 562 -22.26 28.47 -7.34
CA LEU A 562 -22.71 27.68 -8.48
C LEU A 562 -22.64 26.17 -8.20
N SER A 563 -23.61 25.43 -8.74
CA SER A 563 -23.62 23.97 -8.74
C SER A 563 -23.05 23.42 -10.04
N TYR A 564 -22.06 22.52 -9.94
CA TYR A 564 -21.36 21.95 -11.09
C TYR A 564 -21.66 20.46 -11.25
N SER A 565 -21.85 20.02 -12.49
CA SER A 565 -22.06 18.60 -12.81
C SER A 565 -21.43 18.22 -14.15
N VAL A 566 -21.06 16.94 -14.31
CA VAL A 566 -20.71 16.36 -15.61
C VAL A 566 -21.97 15.73 -16.17
N THR A 567 -22.51 16.30 -17.25
CA THR A 567 -23.78 15.86 -17.85
C THR A 567 -23.59 14.84 -18.96
N ALA A 568 -22.40 14.79 -19.57
CA ALA A 568 -22.04 13.76 -20.54
C ALA A 568 -20.56 13.39 -20.44
N ASN A 569 -20.28 12.10 -20.60
CA ASN A 569 -18.97 11.55 -20.84
C ASN A 569 -19.10 10.49 -21.93
N SER A 570 -18.59 10.77 -23.13
CA SER A 570 -18.76 9.88 -24.27
C SER A 570 -17.98 8.56 -24.15
N ASN A 571 -17.07 8.44 -23.18
CA ASN A 571 -16.25 7.25 -22.97
C ASN A 571 -15.92 7.05 -21.49
N SER A 572 -16.92 6.61 -20.72
CA SER A 572 -16.78 6.33 -19.28
C SER A 572 -15.86 5.15 -18.95
N GLY A 573 -15.51 4.33 -19.95
CA GLY A 573 -14.48 3.29 -19.81
C GLY A 573 -13.05 3.84 -19.85
N LEU A 574 -12.86 5.05 -20.40
CA LEU A 574 -11.55 5.72 -20.50
C LEU A 574 -11.27 6.65 -19.31
N VAL A 575 -12.28 7.40 -18.86
CA VAL A 575 -12.15 8.38 -17.78
C VAL A 575 -13.37 8.36 -16.89
N SER A 576 -13.15 8.42 -15.59
CA SER A 576 -14.17 8.66 -14.57
C SER A 576 -14.03 10.09 -14.03
N THR A 577 -15.16 10.71 -13.69
CA THR A 577 -15.21 12.11 -13.29
C THR A 577 -15.85 12.27 -11.93
N SER A 578 -15.29 13.13 -11.08
CA SER A 578 -15.95 13.61 -9.86
C SER A 578 -15.73 15.10 -9.71
N ILE A 579 -16.65 15.77 -9.03
CA ILE A 579 -16.53 17.19 -8.71
C ILE A 579 -16.57 17.35 -7.20
N SER A 580 -15.60 18.08 -6.65
CA SER A 580 -15.54 18.40 -5.22
C SER A 580 -14.93 19.78 -5.02
N GLY A 581 -15.64 20.65 -4.30
CA GLY A 581 -15.16 21.99 -3.95
C GLY A 581 -14.80 22.88 -5.15
N GLY A 582 -15.54 22.78 -6.26
CA GLY A 582 -15.27 23.52 -7.50
C GLY A 582 -14.24 22.87 -8.43
N ASN A 583 -13.65 21.74 -8.04
CA ASN A 583 -12.64 21.06 -8.84
C ASN A 583 -13.22 19.84 -9.55
N LEU A 584 -13.08 19.79 -10.87
CA LEU A 584 -13.34 18.59 -11.69
C LEU A 584 -12.09 17.71 -11.68
N ASN A 585 -12.22 16.51 -11.12
CA ASN A 585 -11.19 15.49 -11.09
C ASN A 585 -11.42 14.45 -12.20
N LEU A 586 -10.44 14.31 -13.09
CA LEU A 586 -10.43 13.36 -14.19
C LEU A 586 -9.51 12.19 -13.83
N ALA A 587 -10.08 11.04 -13.48
CA ALA A 587 -9.34 9.83 -13.16
C ALA A 587 -9.39 8.85 -14.34
N TYR A 588 -8.23 8.62 -14.94
CA TYR A 588 -8.07 7.79 -16.14
C TYR A 588 -8.07 6.30 -15.79
N ALA A 589 -8.67 5.48 -16.64
CA ALA A 589 -8.62 4.03 -16.50
C ALA A 589 -7.21 3.52 -16.87
N ALA A 590 -6.73 2.53 -16.12
CA ALA A 590 -5.40 1.98 -16.34
C ALA A 590 -5.30 1.26 -17.71
N ASN A 591 -4.21 1.51 -18.45
CA ASN A 591 -3.94 0.95 -19.79
C ASN A 591 -5.07 1.20 -20.81
N ALA A 592 -5.81 2.31 -20.65
CA ALA A 592 -6.86 2.71 -21.57
C ALA A 592 -6.45 3.98 -22.33
N PHE A 593 -6.62 3.94 -23.66
CA PHE A 593 -6.33 5.07 -24.55
C PHE A 593 -7.52 5.38 -25.46
N GLY A 594 -7.51 6.58 -26.04
CA GLY A 594 -8.54 7.06 -26.97
C GLY A 594 -8.99 8.47 -26.64
N THR A 595 -10.21 8.80 -27.05
CA THR A 595 -10.81 10.12 -26.82
C THR A 595 -12.12 10.02 -26.05
N ALA A 596 -12.37 11.03 -25.21
CA ALA A 596 -13.65 11.26 -24.54
C ALA A 596 -14.05 12.72 -24.74
N ASN A 597 -15.31 12.97 -25.09
CA ASN A 597 -15.88 14.31 -25.05
C ASN A 597 -16.67 14.44 -23.74
N LEU A 598 -16.30 15.43 -22.93
CA LEU A 598 -16.87 15.67 -21.61
C LEU A 598 -17.68 16.96 -21.67
N THR A 599 -18.93 16.92 -21.21
CA THR A 599 -19.80 18.10 -21.08
C THR A 599 -19.98 18.42 -19.60
N VAL A 600 -19.62 19.64 -19.22
CA VAL A 600 -19.73 20.16 -17.85
C VAL A 600 -20.77 21.26 -17.83
N ARG A 601 -21.66 21.20 -16.84
CA ARG A 601 -22.70 22.18 -16.58
C ARG A 601 -22.39 22.96 -15.30
N ALA A 602 -22.51 24.27 -15.36
CA ALA A 602 -22.66 25.14 -14.19
C ALA A 602 -24.11 25.64 -14.11
N THR A 603 -24.73 25.51 -12.94
CA THR A 603 -26.12 25.88 -12.67
C THR A 603 -26.16 26.86 -11.51
N ASP A 604 -26.82 27.99 -11.68
CA ASP A 604 -27.06 28.93 -10.59
C ASP A 604 -28.16 28.42 -9.62
N PRO A 605 -28.32 29.03 -8.44
CA PRO A 605 -29.40 28.67 -7.50
C PRO A 605 -30.82 28.90 -8.07
N GLY A 606 -30.96 29.76 -9.08
CA GLY A 606 -32.22 29.99 -9.81
C GLY A 606 -32.55 28.90 -10.83
N GLY A 607 -31.66 27.92 -11.04
CA GLY A 607 -31.83 26.77 -11.93
C GLY A 607 -31.48 27.03 -13.39
N LEU A 608 -31.04 28.23 -13.77
CA LEU A 608 -30.51 28.46 -15.11
C LEU A 608 -29.06 27.95 -15.19
N PHE A 609 -28.65 27.56 -16.39
CA PHE A 609 -27.37 26.88 -16.56
C PHE A 609 -26.71 27.20 -17.88
N VAL A 610 -25.39 26.98 -17.91
CA VAL A 610 -24.60 26.91 -19.14
C VAL A 610 -23.80 25.62 -19.16
N GLU A 611 -23.59 25.11 -20.36
CA GLU A 611 -22.75 23.94 -20.59
C GLU A 611 -21.58 24.30 -21.51
N THR A 612 -20.45 23.67 -21.26
CA THR A 612 -19.33 23.67 -22.19
C THR A 612 -18.81 22.25 -22.34
N SER A 613 -18.23 21.96 -23.50
CA SER A 613 -17.63 20.65 -23.78
C SER A 613 -16.16 20.81 -24.14
N PHE A 614 -15.35 19.86 -23.69
CA PHE A 614 -13.95 19.76 -24.05
C PHE A 614 -13.59 18.32 -24.40
N THR A 615 -12.58 18.17 -25.26
CA THR A 615 -12.05 16.88 -25.64
C THR A 615 -10.91 16.49 -24.71
N LEU A 616 -11.03 15.31 -24.12
CA LEU A 616 -9.93 14.59 -23.48
C LEU A 616 -9.36 13.59 -24.48
N THR A 617 -8.04 13.65 -24.68
CA THR A 617 -7.28 12.64 -25.41
C THR A 617 -6.31 11.95 -24.46
N VAL A 618 -6.42 10.63 -24.34
CA VAL A 618 -5.43 9.79 -23.66
C VAL A 618 -4.65 9.07 -24.75
N ASN A 619 -3.39 9.44 -24.92
CA ASN A 619 -2.53 8.84 -25.92
C ASN A 619 -2.11 7.43 -25.49
N PRO A 620 -2.06 6.46 -26.41
CA PRO A 620 -1.46 5.16 -26.11
C PRO A 620 0.03 5.32 -25.80
N VAL A 621 0.49 4.52 -24.84
CA VAL A 621 1.87 4.35 -24.39
C VAL A 621 2.16 2.87 -24.39
N ASN A 622 3.22 2.46 -25.07
CA ASN A 622 3.61 1.06 -25.04
C ASN A 622 4.11 0.64 -23.65
N ASP A 623 3.53 -0.40 -23.08
CA ASP A 623 4.03 -1.02 -21.86
C ASP A 623 5.20 -1.97 -22.13
N ALA A 624 6.07 -2.14 -21.12
CA ALA A 624 7.21 -3.02 -21.27
C ALA A 624 6.76 -4.49 -21.44
N PRO A 625 7.27 -5.21 -22.45
CA PRO A 625 6.97 -6.61 -22.62
C PRO A 625 7.62 -7.42 -21.50
N SER A 626 7.07 -8.59 -21.21
CA SER A 626 7.52 -9.43 -20.10
C SER A 626 7.63 -10.90 -20.49
N PHE A 627 8.55 -11.60 -19.83
CA PHE A 627 8.67 -13.05 -19.90
C PHE A 627 9.30 -13.56 -18.61
N THR A 628 9.04 -14.83 -18.30
CA THR A 628 9.73 -15.58 -17.26
C THR A 628 10.89 -16.34 -17.90
N ARG A 629 12.13 -16.04 -17.50
CA ARG A 629 13.30 -16.81 -17.95
C ARG A 629 13.34 -18.21 -17.35
N GLY A 630 13.99 -19.10 -18.05
CA GLY A 630 14.33 -20.44 -17.58
C GLY A 630 15.59 -20.45 -16.72
N PRO A 631 15.99 -21.63 -16.23
CA PRO A 631 17.20 -21.77 -15.42
C PRO A 631 18.47 -21.54 -16.25
N ASP A 632 19.58 -21.33 -15.54
CA ASP A 632 20.93 -21.38 -16.12
C ASP A 632 21.18 -22.74 -16.77
N GLN A 633 21.98 -22.76 -17.83
CA GLN A 633 22.24 -23.97 -18.60
C GLN A 633 23.66 -24.45 -18.38
N THR A 634 23.82 -25.77 -18.31
CA THR A 634 25.11 -26.43 -18.29
C THR A 634 25.19 -27.40 -19.45
N SER A 635 26.34 -27.44 -20.12
CA SER A 635 26.62 -28.43 -21.15
C SER A 635 28.09 -28.81 -21.09
N LEU A 636 28.44 -29.97 -21.62
CA LEU A 636 29.83 -30.40 -21.66
C LEU A 636 30.51 -29.79 -22.88
N GLN A 637 31.80 -29.52 -22.77
CA GLN A 637 32.68 -29.20 -23.89
C GLN A 637 32.50 -30.25 -24.99
N ASN A 638 32.46 -29.82 -26.27
CA ASN A 638 32.21 -30.68 -27.44
C ASN A 638 30.83 -31.35 -27.51
N SER A 639 29.85 -30.95 -26.68
CA SER A 639 28.45 -31.36 -26.89
C SER A 639 27.88 -30.77 -28.19
N GLY A 640 26.99 -31.53 -28.84
CA GLY A 640 26.30 -31.09 -30.06
C GLY A 640 25.27 -29.97 -29.83
N PRO A 641 24.39 -29.68 -30.80
CA PRO A 641 23.34 -28.67 -30.65
C PRO A 641 22.46 -28.93 -29.42
N GLN A 642 22.24 -27.89 -28.63
CA GLN A 642 21.41 -27.90 -27.44
C GLN A 642 20.05 -27.26 -27.75
N THR A 643 18.98 -27.84 -27.20
CA THR A 643 17.60 -27.36 -27.35
C THR A 643 16.89 -27.47 -26.01
N VAL A 644 16.42 -26.33 -25.51
CA VAL A 644 15.71 -26.23 -24.23
C VAL A 644 14.32 -25.68 -24.51
N ASN A 645 13.35 -26.60 -24.61
CA ASN A 645 11.96 -26.26 -24.88
C ASN A 645 11.38 -25.44 -23.73
N ASN A 646 10.58 -24.43 -24.06
CA ASN A 646 9.92 -23.56 -23.09
C ASN A 646 10.91 -22.92 -22.10
N TRP A 647 12.12 -22.57 -22.53
CA TRP A 647 13.04 -21.84 -21.67
C TRP A 647 12.47 -20.48 -21.27
N ALA A 648 11.88 -19.73 -22.21
CA ALA A 648 11.15 -18.50 -21.90
C ALA A 648 9.63 -18.75 -21.86
N THR A 649 9.01 -18.65 -20.69
CA THR A 649 7.55 -18.83 -20.49
C THR A 649 6.85 -17.51 -20.16
N ASN A 650 5.51 -17.51 -20.14
CA ASN A 650 4.68 -16.33 -19.79
C ASN A 650 5.06 -15.06 -20.57
N ARG A 651 5.28 -15.21 -21.88
CA ARG A 651 5.62 -14.09 -22.77
C ARG A 651 4.39 -13.23 -22.99
N SER A 652 4.50 -11.94 -22.73
CA SER A 652 3.46 -10.94 -22.98
C SER A 652 4.06 -9.73 -23.66
N ALA A 653 3.34 -9.17 -24.63
CA ALA A 653 3.64 -7.84 -25.17
C ALA A 653 3.40 -6.75 -24.12
N GLY A 654 2.43 -6.98 -23.22
CA GLY A 654 2.08 -6.08 -22.14
C GLY A 654 0.66 -6.41 -21.67
N PRO A 655 -0.15 -5.43 -21.25
CA PRO A 655 -1.56 -5.61 -20.94
C PRO A 655 -2.40 -5.99 -22.18
N ALA A 656 -3.69 -6.28 -21.96
CA ALA A 656 -4.54 -6.91 -22.99
C ALA A 656 -4.73 -6.08 -24.27
N ASN A 657 -4.67 -4.74 -24.17
CA ASN A 657 -4.73 -3.81 -25.31
C ASN A 657 -3.54 -3.97 -26.27
N GLU A 658 -2.45 -4.60 -25.83
CA GLU A 658 -1.22 -4.79 -26.58
C GLU A 658 -1.02 -6.21 -27.09
N ALA A 659 -1.97 -7.11 -26.83
CA ALA A 659 -1.86 -8.54 -27.17
C ALA A 659 -1.63 -8.83 -28.66
N GLY A 660 -1.90 -7.86 -29.55
CA GLY A 660 -1.66 -7.95 -30.99
C GLY A 660 -0.24 -7.60 -31.45
N GLN A 661 0.62 -7.08 -30.56
CA GLN A 661 1.99 -6.71 -30.90
C GLN A 661 2.89 -7.95 -31.08
N THR A 662 3.88 -7.85 -31.96
CA THR A 662 4.78 -8.98 -32.26
C THR A 662 6.00 -8.97 -31.35
N LEU A 663 6.34 -10.14 -30.79
CA LEU A 663 7.47 -10.31 -29.89
C LEU A 663 8.75 -10.77 -30.60
N THR A 664 9.90 -10.25 -30.17
CA THR A 664 11.25 -10.61 -30.63
C THR A 664 12.21 -10.70 -29.44
N PHE A 665 13.05 -11.73 -29.36
CA PHE A 665 14.10 -11.77 -28.35
C PHE A 665 15.37 -11.09 -28.84
N LEU A 666 15.86 -10.11 -28.07
CA LEU A 666 17.17 -9.50 -28.22
C LEU A 666 18.16 -10.24 -27.31
N THR A 667 19.11 -10.94 -27.92
CA THR A 667 20.11 -11.73 -27.19
C THR A 667 21.51 -11.19 -27.42
N SER A 668 22.26 -10.98 -26.35
CA SER A 668 23.70 -10.72 -26.39
C SER A 668 24.42 -11.65 -25.41
N ASN A 669 25.69 -11.92 -25.66
CA ASN A 669 26.45 -12.89 -24.89
C ASN A 669 27.90 -12.42 -24.68
N THR A 670 28.43 -12.60 -23.47
CA THR A 670 29.75 -12.07 -23.08
C THR A 670 30.93 -12.86 -23.64
N ASN A 671 30.71 -14.07 -24.16
CA ASN A 671 31.77 -14.94 -24.69
C ASN A 671 31.28 -15.67 -25.95
N ASN A 672 31.19 -14.94 -27.05
CA ASN A 672 30.67 -15.48 -28.31
C ASN A 672 31.51 -16.65 -28.85
N SER A 673 32.82 -16.69 -28.57
CA SER A 673 33.72 -17.79 -28.93
C SER A 673 33.38 -19.12 -28.26
N LEU A 674 32.56 -19.12 -27.19
CA LEU A 674 32.12 -20.35 -26.54
C LEU A 674 31.12 -21.14 -27.40
N PHE A 675 30.56 -20.53 -28.46
CA PHE A 675 29.49 -21.10 -29.27
C PHE A 675 29.79 -21.08 -30.76
N SER A 676 29.54 -22.20 -31.44
CA SER A 676 29.54 -22.31 -32.91
C SER A 676 28.19 -21.87 -33.52
N VAL A 677 27.10 -22.00 -32.76
CA VAL A 677 25.80 -21.38 -33.02
C VAL A 677 25.40 -20.60 -31.77
N GLN A 678 25.26 -19.27 -31.91
CA GLN A 678 24.99 -18.38 -30.78
C GLN A 678 23.64 -18.72 -30.09
N PRO A 679 23.53 -18.48 -28.77
CA PRO A 679 22.26 -18.61 -28.06
C PRO A 679 21.17 -17.75 -28.69
N SER A 680 20.06 -18.39 -29.04
CA SER A 680 18.89 -17.75 -29.64
C SER A 680 17.61 -18.33 -29.04
N ILE A 681 16.60 -17.49 -28.86
CA ILE A 681 15.31 -17.87 -28.28
C ILE A 681 14.22 -17.59 -29.30
N ASP A 682 13.42 -18.61 -29.61
CA ASP A 682 12.26 -18.47 -30.48
C ASP A 682 11.14 -17.69 -29.75
N PRO A 683 10.65 -16.57 -30.31
CA PRO A 683 9.68 -15.72 -29.61
C PRO A 683 8.28 -16.35 -29.48
N THR A 684 7.94 -17.31 -30.34
CA THR A 684 6.62 -17.96 -30.34
C THR A 684 6.57 -19.08 -29.31
N THR A 685 7.57 -19.96 -29.35
CA THR A 685 7.65 -21.18 -28.52
C THR A 685 8.43 -20.97 -27.22
N GLY A 686 9.27 -19.95 -27.13
CA GLY A 686 10.16 -19.73 -25.99
C GLY A 686 11.34 -20.70 -25.92
N THR A 687 11.64 -21.41 -27.01
CA THR A 687 12.69 -22.44 -27.05
C THR A 687 14.07 -21.79 -27.19
N LEU A 688 14.98 -22.09 -26.25
CA LEU A 688 16.38 -21.68 -26.32
C LEU A 688 17.19 -22.72 -27.11
N THR A 689 17.99 -22.25 -28.06
CA THR A 689 18.92 -23.09 -28.84
C THR A 689 20.33 -22.48 -28.83
N TYR A 690 21.35 -23.32 -28.74
CA TYR A 690 22.77 -22.94 -28.87
C TYR A 690 23.61 -24.17 -29.22
N THR A 691 24.80 -23.99 -29.77
CA THR A 691 25.75 -25.08 -29.99
C THR A 691 27.11 -24.68 -29.44
N PRO A 692 27.68 -25.41 -28.46
CA PRO A 692 29.04 -25.15 -27.98
C PRO A 692 30.08 -25.22 -29.11
N ALA A 693 31.11 -24.40 -29.04
CA ALA A 693 32.23 -24.46 -29.96
C ALA A 693 33.17 -25.61 -29.58
N ALA A 694 33.83 -26.21 -30.58
CA ALA A 694 34.77 -27.30 -30.35
C ALA A 694 35.93 -26.84 -29.43
N ASN A 695 36.23 -27.64 -28.42
CA ASN A 695 37.26 -27.43 -27.41
C ASN A 695 37.13 -26.11 -26.62
N ALA A 696 35.96 -25.45 -26.66
CA ALA A 696 35.71 -24.26 -25.87
C ALA A 696 35.08 -24.62 -24.52
N SER A 697 35.61 -24.05 -23.44
CA SER A 697 35.11 -24.24 -22.08
C SER A 697 35.14 -22.91 -21.33
N GLY A 698 34.26 -22.77 -20.35
CA GLY A 698 34.09 -21.55 -19.58
C GLY A 698 32.62 -21.19 -19.44
N THR A 699 32.37 -20.00 -18.94
CA THR A 699 31.00 -19.51 -18.73
C THR A 699 30.78 -18.30 -19.64
N ALA A 700 29.61 -18.27 -20.26
CA ALA A 700 29.13 -17.11 -20.97
C ALA A 700 27.85 -16.62 -20.29
N THR A 701 27.78 -15.32 -20.04
CA THR A 701 26.58 -14.67 -19.52
C THR A 701 25.79 -14.19 -20.72
N VAL A 702 24.58 -14.74 -20.90
CA VAL A 702 23.66 -14.36 -21.95
C VAL A 702 22.66 -13.37 -21.37
N THR A 703 22.64 -12.17 -21.92
CA THR A 703 21.65 -11.13 -21.61
C THR A 703 20.52 -11.20 -22.62
N VAL A 704 19.29 -11.32 -22.13
CA VAL A 704 18.08 -11.45 -22.93
C VAL A 704 17.13 -10.33 -22.57
N GLN A 705 16.61 -9.65 -23.58
CA GLN A 705 15.44 -8.78 -23.48
C GLN A 705 14.38 -9.30 -24.45
N LEU A 706 13.12 -9.24 -24.04
CA LEU A 706 12.01 -9.36 -24.96
C LEU A 706 11.72 -7.96 -25.51
N GLN A 707 11.54 -7.84 -26.82
CA GLN A 707 11.15 -6.62 -27.49
C GLN A 707 9.80 -6.85 -28.18
N ASP A 708 8.84 -5.94 -28.01
CA ASP A 708 7.59 -5.94 -28.78
C ASP A 708 7.68 -4.99 -30.00
N SER A 709 6.57 -4.78 -30.70
CA SER A 709 6.50 -3.90 -31.88
C SER A 709 5.83 -2.55 -31.63
N GLY A 710 5.47 -2.20 -30.39
CA GLY A 710 4.74 -0.98 -30.08
C GLY A 710 5.61 0.28 -30.01
N GLY A 711 6.94 0.13 -29.83
CA GLY A 711 7.91 1.20 -29.95
C GLY A 711 7.94 2.16 -28.74
N THR A 712 8.64 3.29 -28.88
CA THR A 712 9.01 4.17 -27.73
C THR A 712 8.36 5.56 -27.74
N ALA A 713 7.33 5.77 -28.58
CA ALA A 713 6.59 7.02 -28.60
C ALA A 713 5.91 7.29 -27.25
N ASN A 714 5.74 8.57 -26.88
CA ASN A 714 5.10 9.00 -25.62
C ASN A 714 5.75 8.48 -24.33
N GLY A 715 7.00 8.03 -24.39
CA GLY A 715 7.70 7.41 -23.25
C GLY A 715 7.43 5.91 -23.10
N GLY A 716 6.81 5.29 -24.12
CA GLY A 716 6.61 3.85 -24.17
C GLY A 716 7.92 3.07 -24.11
N VAL A 717 7.83 1.85 -23.60
CA VAL A 717 8.97 0.97 -23.39
C VAL A 717 8.73 -0.28 -24.21
N ASP A 718 9.48 -0.45 -25.30
CA ASP A 718 9.33 -1.62 -26.19
C ASP A 718 10.22 -2.80 -25.78
N THR A 719 11.01 -2.65 -24.71
CA THR A 719 11.98 -3.66 -24.25
C THR A 719 11.78 -4.02 -22.79
N SER A 720 11.80 -5.32 -22.49
CA SER A 720 11.80 -5.80 -21.12
C SER A 720 13.07 -5.39 -20.39
N ALA A 721 13.02 -5.38 -19.05
CA ALA A 721 14.24 -5.35 -18.25
C ALA A 721 15.19 -6.50 -18.70
N PRO A 722 16.51 -6.26 -18.79
CA PRO A 722 17.47 -7.28 -19.18
C PRO A 722 17.52 -8.39 -18.14
N GLN A 723 17.32 -9.63 -18.58
CA GLN A 723 17.50 -10.82 -17.75
C GLN A 723 18.76 -11.55 -18.19
N THR A 724 19.62 -11.91 -17.23
CA THR A 724 20.90 -12.58 -17.54
C THR A 724 20.91 -14.01 -17.02
N PHE A 725 21.16 -14.99 -17.89
CA PHE A 725 21.41 -16.36 -17.45
C PHE A 725 22.81 -16.78 -17.86
N THR A 726 23.36 -17.78 -17.16
CA THR A 726 24.65 -18.33 -17.53
C THR A 726 24.48 -19.58 -18.37
N ILE A 727 25.33 -19.71 -19.38
CA ILE A 727 25.61 -20.98 -20.03
C ILE A 727 27.03 -21.35 -19.65
N THR A 728 27.17 -22.39 -18.83
CA THR A 728 28.48 -22.92 -18.45
C THR A 728 28.79 -24.14 -19.30
N ILE A 729 29.83 -24.02 -20.12
CA ILE A 729 30.41 -25.15 -20.82
C ILE A 729 31.54 -25.69 -19.95
N THR A 730 31.24 -26.77 -19.24
CA THR A 730 32.19 -27.42 -18.35
C THR A 730 33.27 -28.09 -19.18
N ALA A 731 34.54 -27.78 -18.89
CA ALA A 731 35.68 -28.47 -19.49
C ALA A 731 35.59 -29.97 -19.17
N VAL A 732 35.89 -30.81 -20.16
CA VAL A 732 36.04 -32.25 -19.97
C VAL A 732 37.51 -32.56 -20.11
N ASN A 733 38.07 -33.32 -19.16
CA ASN A 733 39.49 -33.64 -19.18
C ASN A 733 39.87 -34.43 -20.44
N GLN A 734 40.88 -34.01 -21.19
CA GLN A 734 41.35 -34.71 -22.39
C GLN A 734 42.62 -35.50 -22.09
N ALA A 735 42.79 -36.64 -22.79
CA ALA A 735 43.93 -37.52 -22.54
C ALA A 735 45.28 -36.82 -22.74
N PRO A 736 46.24 -37.03 -21.82
CA PRO A 736 47.58 -36.49 -21.96
C PRO A 736 48.35 -37.28 -23.02
N SER A 737 49.43 -36.70 -23.53
CA SER A 737 50.24 -37.32 -24.59
C SER A 737 51.73 -37.08 -24.41
N PHE A 738 52.54 -38.04 -24.86
CA PHE A 738 53.99 -37.94 -24.95
C PHE A 738 54.54 -38.86 -26.05
N THR A 739 55.76 -38.59 -26.47
CA THR A 739 56.54 -39.42 -27.39
C THR A 739 57.62 -40.17 -26.61
N LYS A 740 57.62 -41.50 -26.65
CA LYS A 740 58.63 -42.33 -25.97
C LYS A 740 60.00 -42.27 -26.64
N GLY A 741 61.04 -42.50 -25.85
CA GLY A 741 62.42 -42.63 -26.30
C GLY A 741 62.79 -44.06 -26.76
N PRO A 742 64.05 -44.27 -27.16
CA PRO A 742 64.55 -45.57 -27.59
C PRO A 742 64.76 -46.55 -26.42
N ASP A 743 64.96 -47.83 -26.75
CA ASP A 743 65.38 -48.90 -25.82
C ASP A 743 66.80 -48.64 -25.28
N GLN A 744 67.13 -49.22 -24.13
CA GLN A 744 68.39 -48.99 -23.41
C GLN A 744 69.23 -50.27 -23.24
N THR A 745 70.55 -50.12 -23.20
CA THR A 745 71.50 -51.22 -22.94
C THR A 745 72.61 -50.76 -22.00
N VAL A 746 72.99 -51.59 -21.02
CA VAL A 746 73.98 -51.31 -19.96
C VAL A 746 74.64 -52.62 -19.48
N ASN A 747 75.73 -52.58 -18.70
CA ASN A 747 76.34 -53.79 -18.10
C ASN A 747 75.93 -53.95 -16.62
N GLU A 748 75.93 -55.18 -16.08
CA GLU A 748 75.37 -55.55 -14.77
C GLU A 748 76.00 -54.85 -13.55
N ASP A 749 77.24 -54.37 -13.67
CA ASP A 749 77.91 -53.62 -12.59
C ASP A 749 78.05 -52.13 -12.87
N SER A 750 77.24 -51.61 -13.80
CA SER A 750 77.23 -50.18 -14.08
C SER A 750 76.51 -49.41 -12.97
N GLY A 751 77.03 -48.22 -12.65
CA GLY A 751 76.37 -47.31 -11.72
C GLY A 751 75.04 -46.74 -12.23
N PRO A 752 74.43 -45.79 -11.50
CA PRO A 752 73.15 -45.19 -11.88
C PRO A 752 73.15 -44.60 -13.29
N GLN A 753 72.12 -44.94 -14.06
CA GLN A 753 71.90 -44.46 -15.43
C GLN A 753 70.92 -43.29 -15.44
N THR A 754 71.19 -42.31 -16.28
CA THR A 754 70.33 -41.14 -16.50
C THR A 754 70.24 -40.83 -17.99
N VAL A 755 69.03 -40.84 -18.53
CA VAL A 755 68.74 -40.52 -19.94
C VAL A 755 67.84 -39.29 -19.95
N ASN A 756 68.45 -38.14 -20.16
CA ASN A 756 67.72 -36.87 -20.28
C ASN A 756 66.86 -36.88 -21.54
N ASN A 757 65.67 -36.29 -21.45
CA ASN A 757 64.72 -36.17 -22.58
C ASN A 757 64.37 -37.52 -23.22
N TRP A 758 64.26 -38.59 -22.42
CA TRP A 758 63.79 -39.87 -22.94
C TRP A 758 62.33 -39.77 -23.39
N ALA A 759 61.45 -39.19 -22.58
CA ALA A 759 60.11 -38.80 -23.03
C ALA A 759 60.12 -37.35 -23.51
N THR A 760 59.54 -37.08 -24.69
CA THR A 760 59.45 -35.74 -25.29
C THR A 760 58.03 -35.44 -25.78
N GLY A 761 57.73 -34.20 -26.15
CA GLY A 761 56.37 -33.82 -26.59
C GLY A 761 55.32 -34.03 -25.51
N ILE A 762 55.70 -33.82 -24.25
CA ILE A 762 54.86 -34.03 -23.07
C ILE A 762 53.79 -32.93 -23.02
N SER A 763 52.53 -33.33 -23.08
CA SER A 763 51.37 -32.44 -23.06
C SER A 763 50.28 -33.00 -22.18
N ALA A 764 49.63 -32.14 -21.40
CA ALA A 764 48.46 -32.50 -20.61
C ALA A 764 47.21 -32.69 -21.48
N GLY A 765 47.19 -32.14 -22.69
CA GLY A 765 46.02 -32.13 -23.56
C GLY A 765 45.67 -30.72 -24.07
N PRO A 766 44.84 -30.58 -25.11
CA PRO A 766 44.44 -29.28 -25.64
C PRO A 766 43.79 -28.39 -24.58
N ASN A 767 44.31 -27.17 -24.39
CA ASN A 767 43.83 -26.18 -23.39
C ASN A 767 43.96 -26.62 -21.92
N GLU A 768 44.82 -27.60 -21.62
CA GLU A 768 44.99 -28.17 -20.27
C GLU A 768 46.41 -27.99 -19.72
N ALA A 769 47.19 -27.07 -20.29
CA ALA A 769 48.60 -26.85 -19.97
C ALA A 769 48.90 -26.56 -18.48
N GLY A 770 47.88 -26.23 -17.68
CA GLY A 770 48.00 -26.01 -16.23
C GLY A 770 47.86 -27.28 -15.37
N GLN A 771 47.50 -28.43 -15.95
CA GLN A 771 47.41 -29.69 -15.21
C GLN A 771 48.80 -30.27 -14.94
N THR A 772 48.96 -30.94 -13.80
CA THR A 772 50.25 -31.55 -13.42
C THR A 772 50.37 -32.95 -14.02
N LEU A 773 51.55 -33.25 -14.57
CA LEU A 773 51.80 -34.52 -15.26
C LEU A 773 52.73 -35.42 -14.44
N SER A 774 52.41 -36.70 -14.41
CA SER A 774 53.20 -37.75 -13.76
C SER A 774 53.31 -38.98 -14.67
N PHE A 775 54.47 -39.62 -14.69
CA PHE A 775 54.64 -40.86 -15.43
C PHE A 775 54.34 -42.06 -14.52
N LEU A 776 53.44 -42.92 -14.98
CA LEU A 776 53.20 -44.23 -14.40
C LEU A 776 54.12 -45.23 -15.09
N VAL A 777 55.14 -45.70 -14.36
CA VAL A 777 56.17 -46.62 -14.87
C VAL A 777 56.08 -47.96 -14.15
N SER A 778 56.06 -49.03 -14.92
CA SER A 778 56.14 -50.41 -14.41
C SER A 778 57.09 -51.23 -15.28
N ASN A 779 57.70 -52.28 -14.75
CA ASN A 779 58.54 -53.18 -15.53
C ASN A 779 58.35 -54.63 -15.09
N ASN A 780 58.63 -55.58 -16.00
CA ASN A 780 58.37 -57.00 -15.78
C ASN A 780 59.54 -57.78 -15.15
N ASN A 781 60.68 -57.16 -14.90
CA ASN A 781 61.86 -57.82 -14.35
C ASN A 781 62.57 -56.90 -13.37
N THR A 782 61.93 -56.66 -12.24
CA THR A 782 62.38 -55.69 -11.23
C THR A 782 63.71 -56.10 -10.59
N ALA A 783 64.05 -57.40 -10.59
CA ALA A 783 65.28 -57.93 -10.00
C ALA A 783 66.56 -57.49 -10.74
N LEU A 784 66.46 -57.07 -12.01
CA LEU A 784 67.58 -56.53 -12.77
C LEU A 784 68.05 -55.15 -12.27
N PHE A 785 67.29 -54.50 -11.40
CA PHE A 785 67.57 -53.13 -10.98
C PHE A 785 67.65 -52.98 -9.46
N SER A 786 68.74 -52.38 -8.99
CA SER A 786 68.87 -51.89 -7.61
C SER A 786 68.10 -50.57 -7.41
N ALA A 787 67.89 -49.79 -8.47
CA ALA A 787 66.94 -48.67 -8.52
C ALA A 787 66.05 -48.79 -9.77
N GLN A 788 64.74 -48.92 -9.55
CA GLN A 788 63.76 -49.20 -10.61
C GLN A 788 63.72 -48.08 -11.67
N PRO A 789 63.40 -48.41 -12.95
CA PRO A 789 63.14 -47.42 -13.99
C PRO A 789 62.05 -46.43 -13.58
N SER A 790 62.39 -45.15 -13.60
CA SER A 790 61.48 -44.04 -13.29
C SER A 790 61.67 -42.92 -14.29
N ILE A 791 60.59 -42.21 -14.60
CA ILE A 791 60.60 -41.05 -15.50
C ILE A 791 60.01 -39.87 -14.73
N ASP A 792 60.76 -38.77 -14.63
CA ASP A 792 60.25 -37.55 -14.01
C ASP A 792 59.43 -36.69 -15.00
N SER A 793 58.76 -35.65 -14.51
CA SER A 793 57.90 -34.79 -15.31
C SER A 793 58.62 -34.02 -16.43
N THR A 794 59.96 -33.99 -16.43
CA THR A 794 60.77 -33.42 -17.54
C THR A 794 61.05 -34.44 -18.64
N GLY A 795 60.62 -35.70 -18.46
CA GLY A 795 60.86 -36.80 -19.38
C GLY A 795 62.22 -37.46 -19.22
N ARG A 796 62.91 -37.24 -18.09
CA ARG A 796 64.21 -37.88 -17.80
C ARG A 796 64.01 -39.26 -17.20
N LEU A 797 64.55 -40.28 -17.86
CA LEU A 797 64.54 -41.67 -17.39
C LEU A 797 65.77 -41.94 -16.50
N THR A 798 65.57 -42.57 -15.34
CA THR A 798 66.64 -43.04 -14.45
C THR A 798 66.42 -44.49 -14.04
N TYR A 799 67.51 -45.25 -13.88
CA TYR A 799 67.51 -46.62 -13.37
C TYR A 799 68.94 -47.02 -12.97
N THR A 800 69.10 -48.03 -12.10
CA THR A 800 70.43 -48.56 -11.75
C THR A 800 70.38 -50.09 -11.85
N PRO A 801 71.23 -50.74 -12.66
CA PRO A 801 71.38 -52.20 -12.65
C PRO A 801 71.69 -52.75 -11.25
N ALA A 802 71.27 -53.97 -10.97
CA ALA A 802 71.72 -54.69 -9.80
C ALA A 802 73.04 -55.42 -10.11
N ALA A 803 73.99 -55.38 -9.18
CA ALA A 803 75.28 -56.06 -9.33
C ALA A 803 75.08 -57.54 -9.66
N ASN A 804 75.88 -58.05 -10.61
CA ASN A 804 75.87 -59.45 -11.07
C ASN A 804 74.50 -59.94 -11.59
N ALA A 805 73.61 -59.03 -11.99
CA ALA A 805 72.29 -59.36 -12.55
C ALA A 805 72.19 -58.92 -14.01
N SER A 806 72.21 -59.89 -14.93
CA SER A 806 72.08 -59.68 -16.38
C SER A 806 70.79 -60.25 -16.96
N GLY A 807 70.28 -59.65 -18.03
CA GLY A 807 69.01 -60.00 -18.67
C GLY A 807 68.30 -58.80 -19.30
N THR A 808 67.03 -58.95 -19.66
CA THR A 808 66.21 -57.87 -20.25
C THR A 808 64.94 -57.62 -19.44
N ALA A 809 64.58 -56.34 -19.26
CA ALA A 809 63.30 -55.89 -18.70
C ALA A 809 62.49 -55.13 -19.76
N THR A 810 61.19 -55.40 -19.86
CA THR A 810 60.22 -54.57 -20.60
C THR A 810 59.55 -53.61 -19.64
N VAL A 811 59.65 -52.32 -19.93
CA VAL A 811 59.11 -51.21 -19.15
C VAL A 811 57.88 -50.65 -19.86
N THR A 812 56.75 -50.53 -19.15
CA THR A 812 55.50 -49.92 -19.62
C THR A 812 55.32 -48.55 -18.98
N VAL A 813 55.00 -47.55 -19.80
CA VAL A 813 54.91 -46.15 -19.43
C VAL A 813 53.57 -45.58 -19.90
N GLN A 814 52.85 -44.93 -18.99
CA GLN A 814 51.72 -44.05 -19.30
C GLN A 814 52.00 -42.66 -18.72
N LEU A 815 51.53 -41.62 -19.40
CA LEU A 815 51.46 -40.28 -18.81
C LEU A 815 50.09 -40.13 -18.16
N GLN A 816 50.07 -39.62 -16.93
CA GLN A 816 48.85 -39.30 -16.20
C GLN A 816 48.83 -37.81 -15.89
N ASP A 817 47.74 -37.14 -16.24
CA ASP A 817 47.46 -35.76 -15.80
C ASP A 817 46.60 -35.72 -14.52
N SER A 818 46.31 -34.52 -14.04
CA SER A 818 45.55 -34.29 -12.81
C SER A 818 44.09 -33.89 -13.05
N GLY A 819 43.57 -33.97 -14.28
CA GLY A 819 42.28 -33.41 -14.65
C GLY A 819 41.05 -34.22 -14.23
N GLY A 820 41.20 -35.52 -13.97
CA GLY A 820 40.15 -36.39 -13.43
C GLY A 820 39.19 -36.97 -14.49
N THR A 821 38.66 -38.17 -14.23
CA THR A 821 37.74 -38.89 -15.14
C THR A 821 36.27 -38.45 -15.09
N ALA A 822 35.96 -37.37 -14.36
CA ALA A 822 34.59 -36.87 -14.23
C ALA A 822 34.02 -36.45 -15.61
N ASN A 823 32.72 -36.64 -15.80
CA ASN A 823 31.99 -36.27 -17.04
C ASN A 823 32.55 -36.90 -18.34
N GLY A 824 33.22 -38.05 -18.23
CA GLY A 824 33.83 -38.74 -19.38
C GLY A 824 35.25 -38.31 -19.70
N GLY A 825 35.92 -37.59 -18.79
CA GLY A 825 37.32 -37.18 -18.92
C GLY A 825 38.31 -38.35 -18.97
N GLN A 826 39.48 -38.13 -19.56
CA GLN A 826 40.51 -39.16 -19.76
C GLN A 826 41.84 -38.74 -19.11
N ASP A 827 42.23 -39.41 -18.02
CA ASP A 827 43.42 -39.00 -17.23
C ASP A 827 44.73 -39.61 -17.71
N THR A 828 44.67 -40.63 -18.57
CA THR A 828 45.84 -41.41 -18.96
C THR A 828 46.02 -41.49 -20.47
N SER A 829 47.28 -41.37 -20.88
CA SER A 829 47.68 -41.68 -22.26
C SER A 829 47.54 -43.18 -22.54
N ALA A 830 47.49 -43.56 -23.82
CA ALA A 830 47.70 -44.95 -24.18
C ALA A 830 49.06 -45.47 -23.65
N PRO A 831 49.15 -46.73 -23.16
CA PRO A 831 50.41 -47.31 -22.70
C PRO A 831 51.43 -47.45 -23.83
N GLN A 832 52.68 -47.10 -23.54
CA GLN A 832 53.84 -47.28 -24.42
C GLN A 832 54.89 -48.15 -23.73
N THR A 833 55.62 -48.97 -24.50
CA THR A 833 56.65 -49.88 -23.94
C THR A 833 58.05 -49.64 -24.54
N PHE A 834 59.09 -49.94 -23.75
CA PHE A 834 60.50 -50.01 -24.19
C PHE A 834 61.26 -51.07 -23.38
N THR A 835 62.43 -51.49 -23.84
CA THR A 835 63.26 -52.48 -23.13
C THR A 835 64.54 -51.88 -22.56
N ILE A 836 65.01 -52.46 -21.45
CA ILE A 836 66.34 -52.23 -20.89
C ILE A 836 67.06 -53.58 -20.84
N THR A 837 68.22 -53.68 -21.50
CA THR A 837 69.07 -54.88 -21.51
C THR A 837 70.33 -54.66 -20.66
N VAL A 838 70.60 -55.59 -19.75
CA VAL A 838 71.77 -55.60 -18.86
C VAL A 838 72.70 -56.76 -19.24
N ASN A 839 73.93 -56.47 -19.66
CA ASN A 839 74.92 -57.45 -20.15
C ASN A 839 75.84 -57.98 -19.04
N PRO A 840 76.32 -59.24 -19.13
CA PRO A 840 77.21 -59.83 -18.12
C PRO A 840 78.70 -59.41 -18.20
N VAL A 841 79.47 -59.52 -17.10
CA VAL A 841 80.91 -59.16 -16.95
C VAL A 841 81.72 -60.22 -16.16
N ASN A 842 83.01 -60.44 -16.48
CA ASN A 842 83.91 -61.46 -15.86
C ASN A 842 84.55 -61.05 -14.51
N ASP A 843 84.53 -61.94 -13.52
CA ASP A 843 85.01 -61.84 -12.14
C ASP A 843 86.08 -62.94 -11.82
N PRO A 844 87.10 -62.65 -10.99
CA PRO A 844 88.22 -63.57 -10.73
C PRO A 844 87.89 -64.74 -9.77
N PRO A 845 88.58 -65.90 -9.93
CA PRO A 845 88.45 -67.04 -9.00
C PRO A 845 89.21 -66.79 -7.69
N VAL A 846 88.85 -67.52 -6.64
CA VAL A 846 89.39 -67.38 -5.27
C VAL A 846 89.81 -68.73 -4.69
N VAL A 847 91.00 -68.82 -4.09
CA VAL A 847 91.45 -69.95 -3.26
C VAL A 847 91.02 -69.74 -1.81
N ASN A 848 90.34 -70.72 -1.22
CA ASN A 848 89.85 -70.71 0.15
C ASN A 848 90.65 -71.71 1.00
N LEU A 849 91.28 -71.23 2.08
CA LEU A 849 92.05 -72.04 3.03
C LEU A 849 91.43 -71.98 4.43
N THR A 850 91.27 -73.12 5.09
CA THR A 850 90.81 -73.16 6.49
C THR A 850 91.95 -73.02 7.51
N SER A 851 93.20 -73.30 7.11
CA SER A 851 94.39 -73.03 7.92
C SER A 851 95.60 -72.74 7.03
N THR A 852 96.53 -71.93 7.55
CA THR A 852 97.82 -71.62 6.88
C THR A 852 98.97 -72.51 7.35
N SER A 853 98.74 -73.38 8.35
CA SER A 853 99.67 -74.43 8.76
C SER A 853 98.96 -75.70 9.26
N GLN A 854 99.60 -76.86 9.12
CA GLN A 854 99.11 -78.17 9.58
C GLN A 854 100.25 -79.05 10.09
N SER A 855 100.00 -79.83 11.15
CA SER A 855 100.89 -80.92 11.55
C SER A 855 100.33 -82.25 11.04
N ILE A 856 101.18 -83.02 10.37
CA ILE A 856 100.80 -84.24 9.67
C ILE A 856 101.78 -85.37 9.98
N LEU A 857 101.35 -86.62 9.84
CA LEU A 857 102.26 -87.76 9.98
C LEU A 857 103.07 -87.96 8.71
N SER A 858 104.27 -88.52 8.84
CA SER A 858 105.20 -88.74 7.72
C SER A 858 104.69 -89.70 6.65
N ASN A 859 103.67 -90.52 6.92
CA ASN A 859 103.17 -91.54 5.99
C ASN A 859 101.69 -91.32 5.62
N ASN A 860 101.45 -90.93 4.37
CA ASN A 860 100.12 -90.86 3.73
C ASN A 860 99.05 -90.06 4.49
N SER A 861 99.44 -88.91 5.02
CA SER A 861 98.57 -88.02 5.80
C SER A 861 97.67 -87.18 4.91
N LEU A 862 96.42 -86.99 5.34
CA LEU A 862 95.50 -86.08 4.67
C LEU A 862 95.90 -84.61 4.92
N ILE A 863 95.92 -83.80 3.87
CA ILE A 863 95.90 -82.35 3.94
C ILE A 863 94.45 -81.92 3.75
N SER A 864 93.85 -81.37 4.80
CA SER A 864 92.46 -80.90 4.75
C SER A 864 92.38 -79.38 4.52
N GLY A 865 91.21 -78.85 4.13
CA GLY A 865 90.96 -77.41 4.24
C GLY A 865 91.36 -76.55 3.04
N VAL A 866 91.54 -77.14 1.86
CA VAL A 866 91.78 -76.41 0.60
C VAL A 866 90.54 -76.50 -0.29
N SER A 867 90.05 -75.36 -0.77
CA SER A 867 88.95 -75.27 -1.76
C SER A 867 89.10 -74.02 -2.63
N ILE A 868 88.26 -73.89 -3.66
CA ILE A 868 88.22 -72.77 -4.62
C ILE A 868 86.77 -72.32 -4.87
N SER A 869 86.57 -71.08 -5.33
CA SER A 869 85.28 -70.54 -5.75
C SER A 869 85.45 -69.56 -6.90
N ASP A 870 84.44 -69.44 -7.75
CA ASP A 870 84.41 -68.50 -8.88
C ASP A 870 82.92 -68.21 -9.18
N ILE A 871 82.56 -66.94 -9.32
CA ILE A 871 81.17 -66.48 -9.45
C ILE A 871 80.63 -66.71 -10.88
N ASP A 872 81.52 -66.77 -11.86
CA ASP A 872 81.17 -66.86 -13.28
C ASP A 872 81.46 -68.22 -13.89
N ALA A 873 82.38 -68.97 -13.30
CA ALA A 873 82.77 -70.28 -13.82
C ALA A 873 81.55 -71.19 -13.99
N GLY A 874 80.58 -71.15 -13.07
CA GLY A 874 79.40 -72.01 -13.12
C GLY A 874 79.77 -73.49 -13.25
N THR A 875 79.48 -74.09 -14.41
CA THR A 875 79.88 -75.48 -14.75
C THR A 875 81.12 -75.56 -15.66
N ASN A 876 81.64 -74.44 -16.12
CA ASN A 876 82.83 -74.37 -16.97
C ASN A 876 84.10 -74.75 -16.18
N PRO A 877 85.10 -75.36 -16.84
CA PRO A 877 86.28 -75.85 -16.16
C PRO A 877 87.25 -74.72 -15.77
N VAL A 878 87.77 -74.80 -14.55
CA VAL A 878 88.89 -74.02 -14.02
C VAL A 878 90.11 -74.91 -13.81
N THR A 879 91.29 -74.33 -13.66
CA THR A 879 92.56 -75.07 -13.50
C THR A 879 93.20 -74.77 -12.14
N VAL A 880 93.46 -75.80 -11.32
CA VAL A 880 94.19 -75.73 -10.05
C VAL A 880 95.56 -76.40 -10.12
N THR A 881 96.61 -75.78 -9.59
CA THR A 881 97.96 -76.38 -9.47
C THR A 881 98.39 -76.43 -8.01
N LEU A 882 98.94 -77.57 -7.56
CA LEU A 882 99.36 -77.89 -6.20
C LEU A 882 100.83 -78.31 -6.16
N SER A 883 101.64 -77.83 -5.20
CA SER A 883 103.05 -78.24 -5.10
C SER A 883 103.65 -78.29 -3.69
N VAL A 884 104.60 -79.21 -3.42
CA VAL A 884 105.37 -79.37 -2.15
C VAL A 884 106.86 -79.61 -2.40
N ASN A 885 107.72 -79.36 -1.40
CA ASN A 885 109.17 -79.41 -1.58
C ASN A 885 109.84 -80.73 -1.14
N SER A 886 109.36 -81.37 -0.07
CA SER A 886 110.05 -82.50 0.60
C SER A 886 109.24 -83.81 0.62
N GLY A 887 108.13 -83.85 -0.11
CA GLY A 887 107.25 -85.02 -0.22
C GLY A 887 106.57 -85.15 -1.57
N THR A 888 105.54 -85.98 -1.62
CA THR A 888 104.69 -86.17 -2.79
C THR A 888 103.24 -85.92 -2.42
N LEU A 889 102.49 -85.35 -3.36
CA LEU A 889 101.06 -85.12 -3.24
C LEU A 889 100.30 -86.15 -4.04
N ASN A 890 99.30 -86.76 -3.40
CA ASN A 890 98.35 -87.61 -4.06
C ASN A 890 96.95 -87.01 -3.92
N VAL A 891 96.27 -86.82 -5.05
CA VAL A 891 94.84 -86.49 -5.06
C VAL A 891 94.10 -87.74 -5.52
N GLY A 892 93.11 -88.18 -4.73
CA GLY A 892 92.29 -89.34 -5.06
C GLY A 892 91.54 -89.17 -6.39
N THR A 893 91.33 -90.27 -7.12
CA THR A 893 90.56 -90.24 -8.38
C THR A 893 89.13 -89.77 -8.12
N THR A 894 88.70 -88.72 -8.82
CA THR A 894 87.36 -88.12 -8.70
C THR A 894 86.79 -87.88 -10.11
N ASN A 895 85.51 -88.19 -10.33
CA ASN A 895 84.86 -87.94 -11.62
C ASN A 895 84.83 -86.44 -11.93
N GLY A 896 84.98 -86.06 -13.20
CA GLY A 896 84.90 -84.65 -13.64
C GLY A 896 86.19 -83.84 -13.48
N VAL A 897 87.24 -84.40 -12.87
CA VAL A 897 88.56 -83.75 -12.74
C VAL A 897 89.61 -84.51 -13.52
N THR A 898 90.32 -83.82 -14.41
CA THR A 898 91.55 -84.31 -15.03
C THR A 898 92.73 -84.02 -14.10
N ILE A 899 93.44 -85.06 -13.66
CA ILE A 899 94.59 -84.94 -12.75
C ILE A 899 95.90 -85.18 -13.51
N GLY A 900 96.77 -84.18 -13.55
CA GLY A 900 98.12 -84.25 -14.10
C GLY A 900 99.19 -84.48 -13.02
N SER A 901 100.19 -85.31 -13.32
CA SER A 901 101.39 -85.53 -12.48
C SER A 901 101.13 -85.97 -11.04
N ASN A 902 100.10 -86.80 -10.81
CA ASN A 902 99.73 -87.30 -9.48
C ASN A 902 100.86 -88.10 -8.80
N SER A 903 100.87 -88.12 -7.47
CA SER A 903 101.91 -88.77 -6.64
C SER A 903 103.32 -88.20 -6.85
N THR A 904 103.41 -86.92 -7.21
CA THR A 904 104.67 -86.17 -7.34
C THR A 904 104.64 -84.91 -6.46
N GLY A 905 105.74 -84.17 -6.41
CA GLY A 905 105.77 -82.87 -5.73
C GLY A 905 104.95 -81.77 -6.41
N ASN A 906 104.37 -81.99 -7.61
CA ASN A 906 103.57 -81.00 -8.34
C ASN A 906 102.39 -81.65 -9.08
N VAL A 907 101.15 -81.26 -8.76
CA VAL A 907 99.91 -81.85 -9.28
C VAL A 907 99.02 -80.76 -9.89
N THR A 908 98.44 -81.00 -11.05
CA THR A 908 97.47 -80.09 -11.69
C THR A 908 96.09 -80.75 -11.77
N LEU A 909 95.03 -80.00 -11.50
CA LEU A 909 93.63 -80.41 -11.54
C LEU A 909 92.87 -79.49 -12.51
N THR A 910 92.17 -80.05 -13.49
CA THR A 910 91.29 -79.26 -14.38
C THR A 910 89.89 -79.87 -14.38
N GLY A 911 88.87 -79.06 -14.12
CA GLY A 911 87.48 -79.49 -13.95
C GLY A 911 86.59 -78.36 -13.43
N SER A 912 85.31 -78.63 -13.18
CA SER A 912 84.41 -77.63 -12.58
C SER A 912 84.88 -77.27 -11.15
N VAL A 913 84.49 -76.09 -10.66
CA VAL A 913 84.79 -75.67 -9.28
C VAL A 913 84.33 -76.71 -8.26
N SER A 914 83.13 -77.26 -8.43
CA SER A 914 82.57 -78.29 -7.53
C SER A 914 83.36 -79.60 -7.58
N ASP A 915 83.75 -80.04 -8.77
CA ASP A 915 84.46 -81.31 -8.94
C ASP A 915 85.90 -81.22 -8.41
N ILE A 916 86.58 -80.10 -8.65
CA ILE A 916 87.92 -79.83 -8.10
C ILE A 916 87.87 -79.76 -6.57
N ASN A 917 86.90 -79.04 -6.00
CA ASN A 917 86.73 -79.00 -4.55
C ASN A 917 86.51 -80.39 -3.96
N SER A 918 85.72 -81.23 -4.64
CA SER A 918 85.52 -82.62 -4.24
C SER A 918 86.83 -83.42 -4.29
N ALA A 919 87.65 -83.24 -5.32
CA ALA A 919 88.95 -83.91 -5.43
C ALA A 919 89.94 -83.46 -4.33
N LEU A 920 90.00 -82.16 -4.03
CA LEU A 920 90.89 -81.60 -3.00
C LEU A 920 90.61 -82.13 -1.58
N THR A 921 89.39 -82.63 -1.30
CA THR A 921 89.08 -83.28 -0.01
C THR A 921 89.93 -84.53 0.28
N ASN A 922 90.52 -85.14 -0.76
CA ASN A 922 91.35 -86.34 -0.65
C ASN A 922 92.84 -86.06 -0.87
N LEU A 923 93.26 -84.79 -0.81
CA LEU A 923 94.65 -84.41 -0.97
C LEU A 923 95.49 -85.02 0.17
N ARG A 924 96.47 -85.85 -0.19
CA ARG A 924 97.34 -86.56 0.75
C ARG A 924 98.81 -86.25 0.51
N TYR A 925 99.57 -86.27 1.60
CA TYR A 925 101.01 -86.03 1.65
C TYR A 925 101.73 -87.25 2.23
N SER A 926 102.81 -87.64 1.57
CA SER A 926 103.76 -88.64 2.08
C SER A 926 105.17 -88.03 2.04
N SER A 927 105.89 -88.13 3.15
CA SER A 927 107.26 -87.63 3.22
C SER A 927 108.23 -88.57 2.50
N SER A 928 109.28 -88.00 1.93
CA SER A 928 110.36 -88.77 1.31
C SER A 928 111.40 -89.19 2.37
N ASN A 929 111.97 -90.40 2.26
CA ASN A 929 113.05 -90.92 3.12
C ASN A 929 112.80 -90.82 4.65
N ASN A 930 111.56 -91.03 5.10
CA ASN A 930 111.17 -90.93 6.51
C ASN A 930 111.46 -89.54 7.14
N PHE A 931 111.42 -88.48 6.33
CA PHE A 931 111.60 -87.11 6.81
C PHE A 931 110.57 -86.74 7.88
N SER A 932 111.06 -86.11 8.96
CA SER A 932 110.30 -85.40 9.99
C SER A 932 110.85 -83.98 10.13
N GLY A 933 110.00 -82.96 10.01
CA GLY A 933 110.39 -81.55 9.93
C GLY A 933 109.36 -80.70 9.17
N ASN A 934 109.73 -79.49 8.72
CA ASN A 934 108.80 -78.57 8.03
C ASN A 934 108.83 -78.71 6.48
N ASP A 935 107.68 -78.62 5.82
CA ASP A 935 107.47 -78.51 4.35
C ASP A 935 106.36 -77.48 4.03
N ALA A 936 106.02 -77.20 2.75
CA ALA A 936 104.96 -76.25 2.38
C ALA A 936 104.20 -76.66 1.10
N LEU A 937 102.86 -76.59 1.14
CA LEU A 937 101.95 -76.80 0.00
C LEU A 937 101.54 -75.46 -0.63
N THR A 938 101.82 -75.24 -1.92
CA THR A 938 101.34 -74.07 -2.69
C THR A 938 100.17 -74.45 -3.61
N ILE A 939 99.15 -73.59 -3.71
CA ILE A 939 97.89 -73.79 -4.44
C ILE A 939 97.58 -72.57 -5.33
N THR A 940 97.36 -72.78 -6.63
CA THR A 940 96.97 -71.73 -7.59
C THR A 940 95.70 -72.14 -8.34
N VAL A 941 94.72 -71.24 -8.52
CA VAL A 941 93.50 -71.45 -9.34
C VAL A 941 93.40 -70.43 -10.47
N ASN A 942 92.97 -70.82 -11.68
CA ASN A 942 92.77 -69.97 -12.85
C ASN A 942 91.42 -70.28 -13.53
N ASP A 943 90.65 -69.25 -13.87
CA ASP A 943 89.28 -69.34 -14.41
C ASP A 943 89.19 -69.60 -15.92
N ASN A 944 90.32 -69.61 -16.64
CA ASN A 944 90.43 -69.75 -18.08
C ASN A 944 89.59 -68.73 -18.92
N GLY A 945 89.14 -67.61 -18.34
CA GLY A 945 88.38 -66.55 -19.03
C GLY A 945 86.88 -66.85 -19.20
N ASN A 946 86.29 -67.62 -18.29
CA ASN A 946 84.88 -67.97 -18.30
C ASN A 946 84.00 -66.73 -18.01
N THR A 947 83.32 -66.21 -19.06
CA THR A 947 82.35 -65.07 -19.15
C THR A 947 82.89 -63.74 -19.68
N GLY A 948 83.25 -63.68 -20.97
CA GLY A 948 83.34 -62.41 -21.70
C GLY A 948 84.58 -61.54 -21.42
N GLY A 949 85.55 -62.06 -20.65
CA GLY A 949 86.85 -61.43 -20.37
C GLY A 949 88.07 -62.33 -20.65
N GLY A 950 89.27 -61.87 -20.30
CA GLY A 950 90.50 -62.69 -20.31
C GLY A 950 90.68 -63.44 -18.99
N ALA A 951 91.51 -64.50 -18.98
CA ALA A 951 91.67 -65.36 -17.80
C ALA A 951 92.28 -64.65 -16.57
N LEU A 952 91.70 -64.88 -15.40
CA LEU A 952 92.12 -64.38 -14.08
C LEU A 952 92.47 -65.55 -13.13
N SER A 953 93.26 -65.29 -12.07
CA SER A 953 93.78 -66.34 -11.16
C SER A 953 94.06 -65.87 -9.72
N ASP A 954 94.04 -66.79 -8.74
CA ASP A 954 94.44 -66.59 -7.34
C ASP A 954 95.45 -67.67 -6.85
N THR A 955 96.31 -67.37 -5.87
CA THR A 955 97.37 -68.28 -5.34
C THR A 955 97.61 -68.14 -3.84
N LYS A 956 97.71 -69.27 -3.09
CA LYS A 956 97.97 -69.33 -1.63
C LYS A 956 98.87 -70.51 -1.21
N THR A 957 99.45 -70.48 0.00
CA THR A 957 100.36 -71.52 0.55
C THR A 957 99.99 -71.97 1.97
N VAL A 958 100.21 -73.25 2.30
CA VAL A 958 100.02 -73.87 3.63
C VAL A 958 101.33 -74.50 4.12
N ALA A 959 101.78 -74.19 5.34
CA ALA A 959 102.96 -74.80 5.96
C ALA A 959 102.66 -76.17 6.60
N LEU A 960 103.53 -77.17 6.44
CA LEU A 960 103.34 -78.54 6.94
C LEU A 960 104.43 -78.91 7.96
N SER A 961 104.08 -79.49 9.12
CA SER A 961 105.02 -79.98 10.16
C SER A 961 104.86 -81.48 10.41
N VAL A 962 105.90 -82.26 10.10
CA VAL A 962 105.80 -83.72 9.92
C VAL A 962 106.31 -84.53 11.13
N VAL A 963 105.47 -85.41 11.73
CA VAL A 963 105.74 -86.20 12.98
C VAL A 963 105.84 -87.73 12.74
N ARG A 964 106.57 -88.48 13.59
CA ARG A 964 106.77 -89.96 13.54
C ARG A 964 105.71 -90.76 14.32
N ASP A 965 105.33 -91.94 13.83
CA ASP A 965 104.37 -92.90 14.44
C ASP A 965 105.09 -94.25 14.73
N LEU A 966 105.01 -94.77 15.97
CA LEU A 966 105.80 -95.92 16.45
C LEU A 966 105.05 -97.27 16.53
N GLY A 967 103.74 -97.32 16.28
CA GLY A 967 103.00 -98.58 16.07
C GLY A 967 102.11 -99.07 17.24
N THR A 968 101.53 -100.29 17.09
CA THR A 968 100.41 -100.81 17.93
C THR A 968 100.83 -101.80 19.02
N LEU A 969 100.30 -101.66 20.24
CA LEU A 969 100.47 -102.59 21.36
C LEU A 969 99.45 -103.75 21.31
N GLY A 970 99.96 -104.98 21.32
CA GLY A 970 99.21 -106.17 20.89
C GLY A 970 98.46 -106.97 21.96
N VAL A 971 98.81 -106.89 23.25
CA VAL A 971 98.18 -107.71 24.31
C VAL A 971 97.99 -106.91 25.61
N PHE A 972 96.74 -106.80 26.09
CA PHE A 972 96.44 -106.10 27.34
C PHE A 972 97.05 -106.83 28.55
N GLY A 973 97.58 -106.07 29.51
CA GLY A 973 98.36 -106.57 30.65
C GLY A 973 99.87 -106.72 30.36
N GLN A 974 100.32 -106.55 29.11
CA GLN A 974 101.74 -106.52 28.78
C GLN A 974 102.41 -105.25 29.29
N VAL A 975 103.58 -105.40 29.92
CA VAL A 975 104.46 -104.30 30.33
C VAL A 975 105.41 -103.96 29.18
N VAL A 976 105.51 -102.70 28.80
CA VAL A 976 106.34 -102.16 27.72
C VAL A 976 107.28 -101.11 28.29
N SER A 977 108.57 -101.18 27.95
CA SER A 977 109.57 -100.24 28.44
C SER A 977 110.00 -99.28 27.33
N GLY A 978 110.17 -97.99 27.62
CA GLY A 978 110.59 -96.97 26.64
C GLY A 978 111.33 -95.77 27.25
N THR A 979 111.79 -94.86 26.39
CA THR A 979 112.54 -93.65 26.78
C THR A 979 112.11 -92.43 25.95
N VAL A 980 111.71 -91.34 26.60
CA VAL A 980 111.43 -90.04 25.96
C VAL A 980 112.51 -89.00 26.31
N ASN A 981 112.94 -88.17 25.34
CA ASN A 981 114.08 -87.22 25.46
C ASN A 981 113.86 -85.92 24.62
N ALA A 982 114.88 -85.08 24.38
CA ALA A 982 114.71 -83.80 23.65
C ALA A 982 114.59 -83.97 22.13
N SER A 983 115.31 -84.94 21.58
CA SER A 983 115.26 -85.29 20.15
C SER A 983 114.10 -86.22 19.81
N ASP A 984 113.54 -86.88 20.82
CA ASP A 984 112.32 -87.68 20.72
C ASP A 984 111.39 -87.33 21.89
N PRO A 985 110.72 -86.17 21.82
CA PRO A 985 109.97 -85.62 22.94
C PRO A 985 108.67 -86.36 23.24
N GLU A 986 108.19 -87.16 22.29
CA GLU A 986 106.86 -87.76 22.37
C GLU A 986 106.84 -89.12 21.66
N ASP A 987 106.48 -90.16 22.42
CA ASP A 987 106.18 -91.47 21.88
C ASP A 987 104.66 -91.68 21.86
N LEU A 988 104.16 -92.16 20.73
CA LEU A 988 102.76 -92.56 20.58
C LEU A 988 102.67 -94.04 20.27
N TYR A 989 101.98 -94.77 21.16
CA TYR A 989 101.63 -96.17 20.97
C TYR A 989 100.16 -96.30 20.68
N GLN A 990 99.80 -97.07 19.67
CA GLN A 990 98.40 -97.31 19.36
C GLN A 990 97.87 -98.50 20.15
N VAL A 991 96.65 -98.40 20.65
CA VAL A 991 95.87 -99.50 21.22
C VAL A 991 94.52 -99.54 20.52
N THR A 992 94.02 -100.73 20.20
CA THR A 992 92.69 -100.87 19.61
C THR A 992 91.81 -101.75 20.48
N LEU A 993 90.62 -101.26 20.78
CA LEU A 993 89.56 -101.95 21.51
C LEU A 993 88.45 -102.32 20.52
N THR A 994 88.10 -103.60 20.47
CA THR A 994 87.00 -104.10 19.63
C THR A 994 85.62 -103.93 20.29
N THR A 995 85.58 -103.83 21.62
CA THR A 995 84.40 -103.53 22.44
C THR A 995 84.79 -102.52 23.51
N GLY A 996 83.87 -101.62 23.90
CA GLY A 996 84.15 -100.63 24.92
C GLY A 996 84.59 -101.28 26.24
N ALA A 997 85.58 -100.67 26.88
CA ALA A 997 86.21 -101.19 28.08
C ALA A 997 86.70 -100.03 28.94
N THR A 998 86.86 -100.27 30.23
CA THR A 998 87.61 -99.34 31.08
C THR A 998 89.09 -99.64 30.95
N LEU A 999 89.84 -98.71 30.37
CA LEU A 999 91.29 -98.79 30.27
C LEU A 999 91.93 -98.31 31.57
N PHE A 1000 92.93 -99.08 32.00
CA PHE A 1000 93.76 -98.79 33.16
C PHE A 1000 95.23 -98.77 32.74
N PRO A 1001 95.69 -97.78 31.97
CA PRO A 1001 97.11 -97.66 31.67
C PRO A 1001 97.82 -97.12 32.92
N SER A 1002 98.87 -97.84 33.30
CA SER A 1002 99.73 -97.46 34.41
C SER A 1002 101.15 -97.29 33.93
N LEU A 1003 101.72 -96.13 34.24
CA LEU A 1003 103.12 -95.84 34.07
C LEU A 1003 103.80 -95.93 35.44
N TYR A 1004 104.84 -96.74 35.55
CA TYR A 1004 105.55 -96.94 36.81
C TYR A 1004 107.03 -97.26 36.57
N VAL A 1005 107.80 -97.36 37.66
CA VAL A 1005 109.28 -97.42 37.63
C VAL A 1005 109.90 -96.20 36.95
N LEU A 1006 109.32 -95.01 37.15
CA LEU A 1006 109.83 -93.78 36.55
C LEU A 1006 111.20 -93.41 37.11
N THR A 1007 112.14 -93.05 36.23
CA THR A 1007 113.45 -92.48 36.60
C THR A 1007 113.49 -90.94 36.52
N GLY A 1008 112.42 -90.32 36.03
CA GLY A 1008 112.24 -88.88 35.86
C GLY A 1008 110.77 -88.56 35.57
N ASP A 1009 110.44 -87.30 35.39
CA ASP A 1009 109.05 -86.85 35.25
C ASP A 1009 108.53 -87.08 33.83
N ALA A 1010 107.47 -87.86 33.69
CA ALA A 1010 106.82 -88.14 32.42
C ALA A 1010 105.32 -88.26 32.59
N ASP A 1011 104.60 -87.57 31.71
CA ASP A 1011 103.15 -87.56 31.72
C ASP A 1011 102.62 -88.72 30.87
N LEU A 1012 101.54 -89.33 31.35
CA LEU A 1012 100.79 -90.34 30.62
C LEU A 1012 99.49 -89.73 30.11
N ALA A 1013 99.16 -89.97 28.85
CA ALA A 1013 97.86 -89.62 28.30
C ALA A 1013 97.27 -90.73 27.45
N ILE A 1014 95.97 -90.94 27.59
CA ILE A 1014 95.16 -91.63 26.60
C ILE A 1014 94.65 -90.57 25.64
N LEU A 1015 94.87 -90.78 24.36
CA LEU A 1015 94.33 -89.98 23.28
C LEU A 1015 93.37 -90.83 22.47
N ASP A 1016 92.35 -90.19 21.93
CA ASP A 1016 91.50 -90.83 20.93
C ASP A 1016 92.24 -91.06 19.61
N SER A 1017 91.56 -91.66 18.64
CA SER A 1017 92.11 -91.93 17.30
C SER A 1017 92.58 -90.66 16.57
N VAL A 1018 92.08 -89.47 16.96
CA VAL A 1018 92.43 -88.19 16.36
C VAL A 1018 93.50 -87.42 17.16
N GLY A 1019 94.01 -87.99 18.25
CA GLY A 1019 95.10 -87.40 19.03
C GLY A 1019 94.64 -86.39 20.09
N THR A 1020 93.38 -86.39 20.49
CA THR A 1020 92.87 -85.58 21.60
C THR A 1020 93.05 -86.31 22.90
N VAL A 1021 93.63 -85.66 23.92
CA VAL A 1021 93.75 -86.25 25.26
C VAL A 1021 92.36 -86.47 25.86
N ILE A 1022 91.99 -87.74 26.05
CA ILE A 1022 90.77 -88.17 26.72
C ILE A 1022 90.95 -88.09 28.23
N ALA A 1023 92.09 -88.59 28.68
CA ALA A 1023 92.46 -88.62 30.07
C ALA A 1023 93.98 -88.55 30.15
N SER A 1024 94.48 -87.86 31.18
CA SER A 1024 95.90 -87.81 31.48
C SER A 1024 96.12 -87.96 32.97
N SER A 1025 97.32 -88.38 33.31
CA SER A 1025 97.83 -88.41 34.67
C SER A 1025 99.21 -87.77 34.62
N ASN A 1026 99.39 -86.78 35.49
CA ASN A 1026 100.54 -85.87 35.53
C ASN A 1026 101.02 -85.75 36.99
N ASN A 1027 101.14 -86.86 37.69
CA ASN A 1027 101.61 -86.89 39.06
C ASN A 1027 103.08 -86.47 39.10
N PRO A 1028 103.45 -85.49 39.93
CA PRO A 1028 104.78 -84.93 39.85
C PRO A 1028 105.86 -85.93 40.30
N GLY A 1029 106.99 -85.86 39.62
CA GLY A 1029 108.23 -86.55 40.00
C GLY A 1029 108.23 -88.03 39.60
N LEU A 1030 108.46 -88.91 40.58
CA LEU A 1030 108.63 -90.36 40.34
C LEU A 1030 107.38 -91.17 40.70
N GLN A 1031 106.27 -90.48 41.01
CA GLN A 1031 105.03 -91.14 41.35
C GLN A 1031 104.47 -91.87 40.13
N ALA A 1032 103.90 -93.06 40.35
CA ALA A 1032 103.30 -93.80 39.25
C ALA A 1032 102.12 -93.01 38.66
N GLU A 1033 102.02 -93.01 37.33
CA GLU A 1033 100.84 -92.53 36.65
C GLU A 1033 99.85 -93.66 36.53
N LEU A 1034 98.59 -93.37 36.80
CA LEU A 1034 97.52 -94.33 36.64
C LEU A 1034 96.29 -93.59 36.15
N ILE A 1035 95.84 -93.96 34.96
CA ILE A 1035 94.58 -93.46 34.42
C ILE A 1035 93.56 -94.58 34.56
N THR A 1036 92.33 -94.24 34.96
CA THR A 1036 91.17 -95.14 34.89
C THR A 1036 90.14 -94.46 34.02
N GLN A 1037 89.96 -94.94 32.79
CA GLN A 1037 89.07 -94.27 31.84
C GLN A 1037 88.24 -95.29 31.08
N ALA A 1038 86.92 -95.20 31.26
CA ALA A 1038 85.97 -95.88 30.39
C ALA A 1038 86.06 -95.25 29.00
N VAL A 1039 86.40 -96.08 28.01
CA VAL A 1039 86.44 -95.67 26.61
C VAL A 1039 85.61 -96.64 25.77
N PRO A 1040 84.91 -96.16 24.74
CA PRO A 1040 84.17 -97.03 23.84
C PRO A 1040 85.10 -97.95 23.03
N ALA A 1041 84.52 -98.82 22.21
CA ALA A 1041 85.29 -99.57 21.22
C ALA A 1041 85.94 -98.54 20.27
N GLY A 1042 87.22 -98.70 19.99
CA GLY A 1042 87.95 -97.73 19.19
C GLY A 1042 89.45 -97.89 19.27
N THR A 1043 90.12 -97.18 18.37
CA THR A 1043 91.56 -97.02 18.41
C THR A 1043 91.90 -95.80 19.25
N TYR A 1044 92.77 -96.00 20.22
CA TYR A 1044 93.31 -95.00 21.11
C TYR A 1044 94.82 -94.94 20.90
N ARG A 1045 95.41 -93.81 21.25
CA ARG A 1045 96.86 -93.72 21.38
C ARG A 1045 97.21 -93.49 22.83
N ILE A 1046 98.17 -94.24 23.35
CA ILE A 1046 98.78 -93.95 24.62
C ILE A 1046 100.01 -93.13 24.31
N ARG A 1047 99.97 -91.88 24.75
CA ARG A 1047 101.13 -91.00 24.71
C ARG A 1047 101.88 -91.11 26.01
N VAL A 1048 103.18 -91.31 25.87
CA VAL A 1048 104.12 -90.99 26.92
C VAL A 1048 104.85 -89.75 26.48
N ARG A 1049 104.76 -88.70 27.29
CA ARG A 1049 105.38 -87.42 26.97
C ARG A 1049 106.40 -87.08 28.02
N ARG A 1050 107.58 -86.67 27.56
CA ARG A 1050 108.58 -86.10 28.44
C ARG A 1050 108.05 -84.79 29.02
N PHE A 1051 108.02 -84.68 30.35
CA PHE A 1051 107.82 -83.40 31.01
C PHE A 1051 109.17 -82.75 31.30
N THR A 1052 109.97 -83.31 32.20
CA THR A 1052 111.34 -82.83 32.49
C THR A 1052 112.31 -83.97 32.81
N GLY A 1053 113.59 -83.78 32.45
CA GLY A 1053 114.60 -84.84 32.52
C GLY A 1053 114.43 -85.91 31.43
N SER A 1054 115.40 -86.79 31.25
CA SER A 1054 115.21 -87.99 30.43
C SER A 1054 114.59 -89.05 31.32
N THR A 1055 113.51 -89.67 30.84
CA THR A 1055 112.73 -90.60 31.65
C THR A 1055 112.64 -91.94 30.95
N ASN A 1056 113.14 -92.98 31.63
CA ASN A 1056 112.80 -94.36 31.32
C ASN A 1056 111.51 -94.71 32.05
N TYR A 1057 110.64 -95.43 31.38
CA TYR A 1057 109.32 -95.78 31.91
C TYR A 1057 108.96 -97.23 31.58
N ASN A 1058 108.13 -97.82 32.44
CA ASN A 1058 107.35 -99.01 32.12
C ASN A 1058 105.87 -98.65 32.03
N LEU A 1059 105.28 -98.92 30.88
CA LEU A 1059 103.87 -98.75 30.60
C LEU A 1059 103.18 -100.12 30.55
N VAL A 1060 102.18 -100.32 31.39
CA VAL A 1060 101.26 -101.47 31.28
C VAL A 1060 99.87 -100.94 30.99
N ILE A 1061 99.07 -101.67 30.21
CA ILE A 1061 97.70 -101.27 29.89
C ILE A 1061 96.76 -102.43 30.16
N ALA A 1062 95.93 -102.34 31.21
CA ALA A 1062 94.88 -103.31 31.49
C ALA A 1062 93.52 -102.81 30.96
N LYS A 1063 92.58 -103.73 30.74
CA LYS A 1063 91.18 -103.41 30.35
C LYS A 1063 90.18 -104.26 31.14
N TYR A 1064 89.04 -103.67 31.52
CA TYR A 1064 87.88 -104.35 32.13
C TYR A 1064 86.60 -104.10 31.34
#